data_AF-A0A847J111-F1
#
_entry.id   AF-A0A847J111-F1
#
_cell.length_a   1.000
_cell.length_b   1.000
_cell.length_c   1.000
_cell.angle_alpha   90.00
_cell.angle_beta   90.00
_cell.angle_gamma   90.00
#
_symmetry.space_group_name_H-M   'P 1'
#
loop_
_entity.id
_entity.type
_entity.pdbx_description
1 polymer ?
#
loop_
_entity_poly.entity_id
_entity_poly.type
_entity_poly.pdbx_seq_one_letter_code
_entity_poly.pdbx_strand_id
1 'polypeptide(L)'
;MACTFTETKHEFDNKYGTATEYDCFLPEHLTFGRKTNFKKKNGQPNEQYYKWQFLYSIVQSGLFTKDYIGTEVQFPKGNKSSAPLKLDGAIFDDITWFDKYKDYHENGNNESLEWLREHLIVAIEFKKEDNKNVADVWDKQLKAYLNESRRPFCLAVLYDTERLYLFRKHNNKFLRYSDEFNTKGDESKTKELSLHLPDPYLNLPSFDDLLEWTETKAVDRSKRAITDLDIISGVHSTQINDAMSSILRTMDKVGMVNQKGFEILIQILSLKIYDEKRNEKTPKRFLDFYITEEEKNFKNLADKTLQEFIKRINALREEATGIYYRILKDNPLNVKNENHIKVLIEVVYQFQDYSFVRSHKTDLYQLVFYKFATPFSKDQNAQFVTPLPLIDFLVNIVNPRNGETVIDPTVGIADFLSVSYVNSNSKLDDNNIFGMDIDDQMVMLATLNMLLNGDGNAKIKAKAGYGSLLSKFDHKGEILDLVPTMNQKGNWDERPDDNKLKKFDVVLTNPPFGEDRAFVPKDDKDLEMIQCYELWHLYSNKGEEQPAGKKKKTVKQASKIDLGVVFLENAYRILKENGRMGIVLSNSIASVDTHKIARKWLMDKMRIVAIFDLPANVFAETGVNTSIIVAYKPNEKELAKLKEQNYQIFAKDIQKVGYEVKTSKRVKFFSPNYKINYENFEIEIDKDGRALVDEEFTETVADFKKWCLSQEKQLQDIFIKAK
;
A
#
# COMPACT_ATOMS: atom_id res chain seq x y z
N MET A 1 -10.79 -4.80 -24.66
CA MET A 1 -10.42 -5.07 -23.25
C MET A 1 -11.04 -6.40 -22.88
N ALA A 2 -10.24 -7.34 -22.38
CA ALA A 2 -10.80 -8.56 -21.78
C ALA A 2 -11.61 -8.15 -20.54
N CYS A 3 -12.76 -8.79 -20.32
CA CYS A 3 -13.56 -8.56 -19.11
C CYS A 3 -12.86 -9.23 -17.91
N THR A 4 -12.93 -8.64 -16.74
CA THR A 4 -12.42 -9.23 -15.50
C THR A 4 -13.29 -10.39 -15.02
N PHE A 5 -12.75 -11.26 -14.17
CA PHE A 5 -13.53 -12.33 -13.53
C PHE A 5 -14.76 -11.77 -12.78
N THR A 6 -14.61 -10.67 -12.04
CA THR A 6 -15.74 -10.03 -11.32
C THR A 6 -16.84 -9.59 -12.28
N GLU A 7 -16.49 -8.98 -13.41
CA GLU A 7 -17.46 -8.50 -14.40
C GLU A 7 -18.23 -9.66 -15.03
N THR A 8 -17.55 -10.76 -15.40
CA THR A 8 -18.18 -11.93 -16.01
C THR A 8 -18.99 -12.75 -15.01
N LYS A 9 -18.59 -12.78 -13.73
CA LYS A 9 -19.40 -13.31 -12.63
C LYS A 9 -20.71 -12.53 -12.49
N HIS A 10 -20.63 -11.19 -12.45
CA HIS A 10 -21.82 -10.34 -12.39
C HIS A 10 -22.72 -10.53 -13.62
N GLU A 11 -22.14 -10.69 -14.81
CA GLU A 11 -22.89 -11.02 -16.03
C GLU A 11 -23.64 -12.35 -15.87
N PHE A 12 -22.98 -13.39 -15.36
CA PHE A 12 -23.59 -14.67 -15.07
C PHE A 12 -24.76 -14.55 -14.09
N ASP A 13 -24.56 -13.82 -12.99
CA ASP A 13 -25.58 -13.61 -11.96
C ASP A 13 -26.81 -12.88 -12.52
N ASN A 14 -26.59 -11.84 -13.33
CA ASN A 14 -27.67 -11.11 -13.99
C ASN A 14 -28.44 -11.98 -14.99
N LYS A 15 -27.75 -12.86 -15.71
CA LYS A 15 -28.34 -13.67 -16.77
C LYS A 15 -29.03 -14.94 -16.25
N TYR A 16 -28.46 -15.58 -15.23
CA TYR A 16 -28.87 -16.91 -14.77
C TYR A 16 -29.27 -16.98 -13.29
N GLY A 17 -29.20 -15.88 -12.53
CA GLY A 17 -29.56 -15.86 -11.10
C GLY A 17 -30.99 -16.33 -10.79
N THR A 18 -31.91 -16.15 -11.72
CA THR A 18 -33.31 -16.62 -11.61
C THR A 18 -33.58 -17.94 -12.34
N ALA A 19 -32.59 -18.47 -13.07
CA ALA A 19 -32.73 -19.73 -13.80
C ALA A 19 -32.84 -20.93 -12.85
N THR A 20 -33.68 -21.90 -13.22
CA THR A 20 -33.83 -23.17 -12.49
C THR A 20 -32.95 -24.27 -13.06
N GLU A 21 -32.71 -24.22 -14.37
CA GLU A 21 -31.90 -25.19 -15.11
C GLU A 21 -30.85 -24.46 -15.94
N TYR A 22 -29.75 -25.14 -16.21
CA TYR A 22 -28.65 -24.63 -17.01
C TYR A 22 -28.09 -25.71 -17.94
N ASP A 23 -27.82 -25.31 -19.17
CA ASP A 23 -27.16 -26.15 -20.17
C ASP A 23 -25.64 -26.09 -19.96
N CYS A 24 -25.08 -27.19 -19.46
CA CYS A 24 -23.64 -27.32 -19.21
C CYS A 24 -22.87 -27.19 -20.53
N PHE A 25 -22.00 -26.18 -20.61
CA PHE A 25 -21.23 -25.87 -21.82
C PHE A 25 -19.85 -26.54 -21.88
N LEU A 26 -19.44 -27.20 -20.79
CA LEU A 26 -18.20 -27.98 -20.68
C LEU A 26 -18.52 -29.48 -20.60
N PRO A 27 -17.59 -30.36 -21.02
CA PRO A 27 -17.74 -31.79 -20.84
C PRO A 27 -17.87 -32.17 -19.37
N GLU A 28 -18.77 -33.11 -19.08
CA GLU A 28 -18.96 -33.69 -17.76
C GLU A 28 -18.72 -35.20 -17.83
N HIS A 29 -17.63 -35.64 -17.20
CA HIS A 29 -17.08 -36.99 -17.34
C HIS A 29 -16.87 -37.37 -18.82
N LEU A 30 -17.68 -38.28 -19.39
CA LEU A 30 -17.61 -38.73 -20.79
C LEU A 30 -18.72 -38.12 -21.67
N THR A 31 -19.48 -37.15 -21.16
CA THR A 31 -20.69 -36.64 -21.80
C THR A 31 -20.65 -35.13 -22.05
N PHE A 32 -21.44 -34.67 -23.02
CA PHE A 32 -21.64 -33.25 -23.35
C PHE A 32 -23.10 -32.85 -23.24
N GLY A 33 -23.37 -31.56 -23.06
CA GLY A 33 -24.73 -31.00 -23.13
C GLY A 33 -25.66 -31.48 -22.01
N ARG A 34 -25.10 -31.86 -20.87
CA ARG A 34 -25.90 -32.21 -19.69
C ARG A 34 -26.66 -30.98 -19.21
N LYS A 35 -27.87 -31.17 -18.71
CA LYS A 35 -28.61 -30.13 -17.97
C LYS A 35 -28.43 -30.34 -16.47
N THR A 36 -28.24 -29.25 -15.74
CA THR A 36 -28.16 -29.27 -14.27
C THR A 36 -29.17 -28.32 -13.66
N ASN A 37 -29.57 -28.59 -12.41
CA ASN A 37 -30.48 -27.75 -11.66
C ASN A 37 -29.70 -26.79 -10.76
N PHE A 38 -30.08 -25.51 -10.75
CA PHE A 38 -29.41 -24.45 -9.99
C PHE A 38 -30.02 -24.14 -8.63
N LYS A 39 -31.18 -24.70 -8.32
CA LYS A 39 -31.96 -24.35 -7.13
C LYS A 39 -32.08 -25.52 -6.17
N LYS A 40 -31.99 -25.21 -4.88
CA LYS A 40 -32.43 -26.11 -3.80
C LYS A 40 -33.95 -26.17 -3.75
N LYS A 41 -34.49 -27.09 -2.96
CA LYS A 41 -35.93 -27.18 -2.66
C LYS A 41 -36.50 -25.90 -2.05
N ASN A 42 -35.68 -25.09 -1.37
CA ASN A 42 -36.08 -23.82 -0.76
C ASN A 42 -35.95 -22.60 -1.71
N GLY A 43 -35.56 -22.81 -2.98
CA GLY A 43 -35.42 -21.74 -3.97
C GLY A 43 -34.09 -20.97 -3.94
N GLN A 44 -33.18 -21.28 -3.01
CA GLN A 44 -31.83 -20.71 -3.00
C GLN A 44 -30.92 -21.39 -4.05
N PRO A 45 -29.86 -20.71 -4.52
CA PRO A 45 -28.80 -21.35 -5.31
C PRO A 45 -28.24 -22.58 -4.61
N ASN A 46 -27.83 -23.59 -5.38
CA ASN A 46 -27.12 -24.76 -4.89
C ASN A 46 -25.65 -24.77 -5.37
N GLU A 47 -24.89 -25.79 -4.98
CA GLU A 47 -23.49 -25.99 -5.40
C GLU A 47 -23.29 -25.92 -6.93
N GLN A 48 -24.23 -26.45 -7.72
CA GLN A 48 -24.13 -26.43 -9.18
C GLN A 48 -24.20 -25.01 -9.74
N TYR A 49 -24.99 -24.12 -9.13
CA TYR A 49 -25.00 -22.71 -9.51
C TYR A 49 -23.61 -22.09 -9.40
N TYR A 50 -22.94 -22.26 -8.24
CA TYR A 50 -21.62 -21.69 -7.99
C TYR A 50 -20.52 -22.35 -8.84
N LYS A 51 -20.61 -23.67 -9.08
CA LYS A 51 -19.73 -24.38 -10.03
C LYS A 51 -19.77 -23.73 -11.41
N TRP A 52 -20.97 -23.55 -11.96
CA TRP A 52 -21.13 -23.03 -13.31
C TRP A 52 -20.91 -21.51 -13.39
N GLN A 53 -21.18 -20.77 -12.30
CA GLN A 53 -20.79 -19.36 -12.17
C GLN A 53 -19.26 -19.20 -12.30
N PHE A 54 -18.49 -19.97 -11.54
CA PHE A 54 -17.02 -19.94 -11.60
C PHE A 54 -16.48 -20.33 -12.99
N LEU A 55 -16.94 -21.47 -13.52
CA LEU A 55 -16.49 -21.99 -14.81
C LEU A 55 -16.85 -21.05 -15.98
N TYR A 56 -18.04 -20.43 -15.94
CA TYR A 56 -18.39 -19.38 -16.90
C TYR A 56 -17.44 -18.20 -16.78
N SER A 57 -17.19 -17.73 -15.55
CA SER A 57 -16.42 -16.52 -15.30
C SER A 57 -14.98 -16.64 -15.78
N ILE A 58 -14.29 -17.77 -15.51
CA ILE A 58 -12.91 -18.00 -15.98
C ILE A 58 -12.79 -18.12 -17.51
N VAL A 59 -13.84 -18.61 -18.18
CA VAL A 59 -13.84 -18.76 -19.65
C VAL A 59 -14.15 -17.42 -20.31
N GLN A 60 -15.20 -16.73 -19.87
CA GLN A 60 -15.61 -15.46 -20.48
C GLN A 60 -14.64 -14.32 -20.16
N SER A 61 -13.90 -14.40 -19.04
CA SER A 61 -12.84 -13.43 -18.75
C SER A 61 -11.59 -13.65 -19.61
N GLY A 62 -11.51 -14.79 -20.31
CA GLY A 62 -10.35 -15.18 -21.10
C GLY A 62 -9.18 -15.70 -20.27
N LEU A 63 -9.38 -16.06 -18.99
CA LEU A 63 -8.33 -16.67 -18.16
C LEU A 63 -7.99 -18.08 -18.66
N PHE A 64 -9.01 -18.84 -19.06
CA PHE A 64 -8.86 -20.21 -19.56
C PHE A 64 -9.75 -20.45 -20.78
N THR A 65 -9.20 -21.14 -21.79
CA THR A 65 -10.01 -21.57 -22.93
C THR A 65 -10.76 -22.85 -22.58
N LYS A 66 -12.06 -22.91 -22.94
CA LYS A 66 -12.95 -24.03 -22.62
C LYS A 66 -12.43 -25.42 -23.05
N ASP A 67 -11.63 -25.48 -24.11
CA ASP A 67 -11.17 -26.73 -24.72
C ASP A 67 -10.19 -27.49 -23.80
N TYR A 68 -9.58 -26.80 -22.84
CA TYR A 68 -8.67 -27.38 -21.85
C TYR A 68 -9.37 -27.85 -20.57
N ILE A 69 -10.68 -27.62 -20.43
CA ILE A 69 -11.40 -27.76 -19.16
C ILE A 69 -12.33 -28.96 -19.19
N GLY A 70 -12.18 -29.85 -18.21
CA GLY A 70 -13.09 -30.95 -17.92
C GLY A 70 -13.81 -30.77 -16.59
N THR A 71 -15.04 -31.29 -16.49
CA THR A 71 -15.76 -31.36 -15.21
C THR A 71 -16.05 -32.80 -14.81
N GLU A 72 -16.12 -33.07 -13.51
CA GLU A 72 -16.34 -34.41 -12.94
C GLU A 72 -15.30 -35.45 -13.42
N VAL A 73 -14.04 -35.03 -13.54
CA VAL A 73 -12.90 -35.83 -14.02
C VAL A 73 -12.49 -36.85 -12.96
N GLN A 74 -12.29 -38.09 -13.39
CA GLN A 74 -12.05 -39.23 -12.50
C GLN A 74 -10.70 -39.90 -12.75
N PHE A 75 -9.91 -40.05 -11.68
CA PHE A 75 -8.66 -40.81 -11.63
C PHE A 75 -8.81 -42.05 -10.72
N PRO A 76 -8.13 -43.18 -11.02
CA PRO A 76 -8.17 -44.35 -10.17
C PRO A 76 -7.39 -44.13 -8.87
N LYS A 77 -7.90 -44.64 -7.74
CA LYS A 77 -7.09 -44.76 -6.51
C LYS A 77 -6.25 -46.04 -6.57
N GLY A 78 -5.06 -46.02 -5.97
CA GLY A 78 -4.02 -47.08 -6.12
C GLY A 78 -4.45 -48.55 -5.91
N ASN A 79 -5.58 -48.83 -5.25
CA ASN A 79 -6.20 -50.16 -5.19
C ASN A 79 -7.43 -50.22 -6.10
N LYS A 80 -7.56 -51.29 -6.91
CA LYS A 80 -8.71 -51.52 -7.82
C LYS A 80 -10.09 -51.51 -7.15
N SER A 81 -10.16 -51.69 -5.83
CA SER A 81 -11.40 -51.68 -5.04
C SER A 81 -11.74 -50.32 -4.40
N SER A 82 -10.83 -49.35 -4.47
CA SER A 82 -11.06 -48.01 -3.91
C SER A 82 -11.89 -47.17 -4.87
N ALA A 83 -12.85 -46.40 -4.33
CA ALA A 83 -13.61 -45.44 -5.13
C ALA A 83 -12.65 -44.46 -5.84
N PRO A 84 -12.92 -44.12 -7.11
CA PRO A 84 -12.06 -43.22 -7.87
C PRO A 84 -12.00 -41.85 -7.21
N LEU A 85 -10.86 -41.18 -7.42
CA LEU A 85 -10.68 -39.79 -7.07
C LEU A 85 -11.44 -38.95 -8.10
N LYS A 86 -12.40 -38.15 -7.65
CA LYS A 86 -13.31 -37.41 -8.51
C LYS A 86 -13.09 -35.92 -8.30
N LEU A 87 -12.52 -35.25 -9.29
CA LEU A 87 -12.32 -33.82 -9.34
C LEU A 87 -13.56 -33.18 -9.95
N ASP A 88 -14.12 -32.16 -9.32
CA ASP A 88 -15.30 -31.48 -9.86
C ASP A 88 -14.97 -30.67 -11.12
N GLY A 89 -13.72 -30.19 -11.22
CA GLY A 89 -13.12 -29.62 -12.42
C GLY A 89 -11.63 -29.92 -12.52
N ALA A 90 -11.14 -29.98 -13.75
CA ALA A 90 -9.72 -30.10 -14.06
C ALA A 90 -9.38 -29.28 -15.30
N ILE A 91 -8.18 -28.70 -15.33
CA ILE A 91 -7.65 -28.00 -16.49
C ILE A 91 -6.34 -28.68 -16.89
N PHE A 92 -6.21 -28.94 -18.19
CA PHE A 92 -5.04 -29.55 -18.81
C PHE A 92 -4.30 -28.52 -19.68
N ASP A 93 -3.04 -28.76 -20.00
CA ASP A 93 -2.26 -27.88 -20.88
C ASP A 93 -2.37 -28.24 -22.38
N ASP A 94 -3.04 -29.34 -22.71
CA ASP A 94 -3.21 -29.81 -24.08
C ASP A 94 -4.68 -30.17 -24.37
N ILE A 95 -5.18 -29.72 -25.53
CA ILE A 95 -6.58 -29.85 -25.95
C ILE A 95 -7.01 -31.31 -26.20
N THR A 96 -6.06 -32.23 -26.38
CA THR A 96 -6.31 -33.66 -26.63
C THR A 96 -6.64 -34.43 -25.35
N TRP A 97 -6.68 -33.77 -24.19
CA TRP A 97 -6.96 -34.39 -22.90
C TRP A 97 -8.25 -35.21 -22.90
N PHE A 98 -9.31 -34.75 -23.57
CA PHE A 98 -10.59 -35.44 -23.55
C PHE A 98 -10.54 -36.78 -24.30
N ASP A 99 -9.80 -36.84 -25.41
CA ASP A 99 -9.58 -38.07 -26.17
C ASP A 99 -8.79 -39.08 -25.35
N LYS A 100 -7.74 -38.62 -24.65
CA LYS A 100 -6.95 -39.45 -23.72
C LYS A 100 -7.80 -39.94 -22.54
N TYR A 101 -8.65 -39.06 -21.99
CA TYR A 101 -9.57 -39.39 -20.92
C TYR A 101 -10.57 -40.48 -21.33
N LYS A 102 -11.16 -40.34 -22.52
CA LYS A 102 -12.08 -41.32 -23.08
C LYS A 102 -11.41 -42.66 -23.33
N ASP A 103 -10.24 -42.66 -23.95
CA ASP A 103 -9.46 -43.88 -24.22
C ASP A 103 -9.12 -44.64 -22.93
N TYR A 104 -8.74 -43.93 -21.86
CA TYR A 104 -8.53 -44.57 -20.56
C TYR A 104 -9.81 -45.20 -19.98
N HIS A 105 -10.93 -44.48 -19.96
CA HIS A 105 -12.17 -44.99 -19.33
C HIS A 105 -12.88 -46.07 -20.15
N GLU A 106 -12.76 -46.04 -21.48
CA GLU A 106 -13.39 -47.04 -22.36
C GLU A 106 -12.49 -48.26 -22.58
N ASN A 107 -11.17 -48.08 -22.71
CA ASN A 107 -10.23 -49.14 -23.09
C ASN A 107 -9.25 -49.54 -21.98
N GLY A 108 -9.22 -48.83 -20.85
CA GLY A 108 -8.29 -49.10 -19.76
C GLY A 108 -6.82 -48.77 -20.08
N ASN A 109 -6.57 -47.85 -21.02
CA ASN A 109 -5.22 -47.52 -21.48
C ASN A 109 -4.42 -46.75 -20.41
N ASN A 110 -3.45 -47.42 -19.80
CA ASN A 110 -2.59 -46.83 -18.77
C ASN A 110 -1.63 -45.75 -19.31
N GLU A 111 -1.27 -45.78 -20.60
CA GLU A 111 -0.45 -44.71 -21.21
C GLU A 111 -1.24 -43.41 -21.27
N SER A 112 -2.52 -43.49 -21.66
CA SER A 112 -3.42 -42.33 -21.65
C SER A 112 -3.65 -41.81 -20.22
N LEU A 113 -3.73 -42.69 -19.22
CA LEU A 113 -3.80 -42.29 -17.81
C LEU A 113 -2.56 -41.53 -17.35
N GLU A 114 -1.36 -42.03 -17.65
CA GLU A 114 -0.13 -41.36 -17.22
C GLU A 114 0.07 -40.03 -17.95
N TRP A 115 -0.29 -39.98 -19.24
CA TRP A 115 -0.32 -38.73 -20.00
C TRP A 115 -1.23 -37.68 -19.33
N LEU A 116 -2.44 -38.06 -18.90
CA LEU A 116 -3.36 -37.13 -18.22
C LEU A 116 -2.76 -36.57 -16.94
N ARG A 117 -1.98 -37.38 -16.21
CA ARG A 117 -1.30 -36.92 -15.00
C ARG A 117 -0.15 -35.96 -15.31
N GLU A 118 0.57 -36.15 -16.40
CA GLU A 118 1.62 -35.24 -16.86
C GLU A 118 1.07 -33.89 -17.34
N HIS A 119 -0.16 -33.89 -17.85
CA HIS A 119 -0.80 -32.71 -18.47
C HIS A 119 -1.79 -31.99 -17.53
N LEU A 120 -2.08 -32.53 -16.35
CA LEU A 120 -2.95 -31.90 -15.35
C LEU A 120 -2.27 -30.70 -14.67
N ILE A 121 -2.75 -29.49 -14.97
CA ILE A 121 -2.21 -28.22 -14.44
C ILE A 121 -3.04 -27.59 -13.33
N VAL A 122 -4.37 -27.78 -13.36
CA VAL A 122 -5.28 -27.27 -12.32
C VAL A 122 -6.27 -28.34 -11.88
N ALA A 123 -6.42 -28.51 -10.57
CA ALA A 123 -7.49 -29.30 -9.97
C ALA A 123 -8.49 -28.39 -9.24
N ILE A 124 -9.79 -28.60 -9.45
CA ILE A 124 -10.85 -27.73 -8.92
C ILE A 124 -11.82 -28.58 -8.07
N GLU A 125 -12.16 -28.06 -6.90
CA GLU A 125 -13.22 -28.58 -6.02
C GLU A 125 -14.23 -27.47 -5.72
N PHE A 126 -15.52 -27.80 -5.72
CA PHE A 126 -16.57 -26.91 -5.26
C PHE A 126 -17.09 -27.42 -3.92
N LYS A 127 -17.06 -26.57 -2.88
CA LYS A 127 -17.47 -27.03 -1.56
C LYS A 127 -18.98 -27.24 -1.52
N LYS A 128 -19.40 -28.40 -1.03
CA LYS A 128 -20.81 -28.68 -0.71
C LYS A 128 -21.21 -27.90 0.54
N GLU A 129 -22.30 -27.15 0.47
CA GLU A 129 -22.85 -26.42 1.60
C GLU A 129 -23.04 -27.35 2.82
N ASP A 130 -22.63 -26.87 3.98
CA ASP A 130 -22.86 -27.44 5.32
C ASP A 130 -22.03 -28.65 5.82
N ASN A 131 -21.00 -29.14 5.11
CA ASN A 131 -20.39 -30.43 5.53
C ASN A 131 -18.88 -30.47 5.82
N LYS A 132 -18.08 -29.49 5.39
CA LYS A 132 -16.62 -29.47 5.63
C LYS A 132 -16.08 -28.06 5.78
N ASN A 133 -15.17 -27.85 6.72
CA ASN A 133 -14.38 -26.61 6.75
C ASN A 133 -13.31 -26.66 5.63
N VAL A 134 -12.73 -25.51 5.28
CA VAL A 134 -11.70 -25.40 4.23
C VAL A 134 -10.52 -26.33 4.49
N ALA A 135 -10.12 -26.50 5.76
CA ALA A 135 -9.03 -27.38 6.14
C ALA A 135 -9.30 -28.85 5.83
N ASP A 136 -10.52 -29.33 6.06
CA ASP A 136 -10.93 -30.69 5.76
C ASP A 136 -10.90 -30.95 4.25
N VAL A 137 -11.38 -30.01 3.43
CA VAL A 137 -11.34 -30.13 1.97
C VAL A 137 -9.90 -30.14 1.47
N TRP A 138 -9.08 -29.23 2.00
CA TRP A 138 -7.66 -29.15 1.70
C TRP A 138 -6.92 -30.46 2.00
N ASP A 139 -7.04 -30.98 3.22
CA ASP A 139 -6.31 -32.17 3.66
C ASP A 139 -6.83 -33.46 3.03
N LYS A 140 -8.15 -33.61 2.83
CA LYS A 140 -8.77 -34.88 2.39
C LYS A 140 -8.97 -34.98 0.88
N GLN A 141 -9.06 -33.86 0.16
CA GLN A 141 -9.39 -33.84 -1.27
C GLN A 141 -8.28 -33.16 -2.09
N LEU A 142 -8.07 -31.86 -1.92
CA LEU A 142 -7.20 -31.08 -2.80
C LEU A 142 -5.75 -31.59 -2.80
N LYS A 143 -5.18 -31.95 -1.64
CA LYS A 143 -3.84 -32.58 -1.59
C LYS A 143 -3.77 -33.88 -2.37
N ALA A 144 -4.83 -34.69 -2.36
CA ALA A 144 -4.87 -35.92 -3.15
C ALA A 144 -4.93 -35.58 -4.64
N TYR A 145 -5.72 -34.58 -5.04
CA TYR A 145 -5.83 -34.16 -6.44
C TYR A 145 -4.50 -33.62 -6.97
N LEU A 146 -3.82 -32.78 -6.20
CA LEU A 146 -2.50 -32.26 -6.51
C LEU A 146 -1.43 -33.36 -6.66
N ASN A 147 -1.57 -34.45 -5.90
CA ASN A 147 -0.68 -35.61 -5.99
C ASN A 147 -0.92 -36.46 -7.24
N GLU A 148 -2.08 -36.38 -7.89
CA GLU A 148 -2.30 -37.08 -9.16
C GLU A 148 -1.49 -36.44 -10.29
N SER A 149 -1.33 -35.12 -10.30
CA SER A 149 -0.47 -34.46 -11.29
C SER A 149 0.98 -34.91 -11.13
N ARG A 150 1.66 -35.29 -12.22
CA ARG A 150 3.11 -35.59 -12.23
C ARG A 150 3.98 -34.35 -12.35
N ARG A 151 3.39 -33.19 -12.64
CA ARG A 151 4.15 -31.96 -12.80
C ARG A 151 4.78 -31.51 -11.47
N PRO A 152 5.95 -30.85 -11.52
CA PRO A 152 6.53 -30.20 -10.36
C PRO A 152 5.58 -29.16 -9.75
N PHE A 153 4.87 -28.42 -10.61
CA PHE A 153 3.86 -27.44 -10.26
C PHE A 153 2.45 -27.91 -10.65
N CYS A 154 1.48 -27.76 -9.75
CA CYS A 154 0.05 -27.94 -10.03
C CYS A 154 -0.76 -27.00 -9.12
N LEU A 155 -1.75 -26.31 -9.68
CA LEU A 155 -2.63 -25.42 -8.93
C LEU A 155 -3.85 -26.20 -8.42
N ALA A 156 -4.30 -25.91 -7.21
CA ALA A 156 -5.59 -26.36 -6.70
C ALA A 156 -6.47 -25.15 -6.40
N VAL A 157 -7.71 -25.22 -6.88
CA VAL A 157 -8.76 -24.21 -6.66
C VAL A 157 -9.84 -24.83 -5.80
N LEU A 158 -10.20 -24.14 -4.72
CA LEU A 158 -11.42 -24.40 -3.98
C LEU A 158 -12.31 -23.16 -4.10
N TYR A 159 -13.52 -23.36 -4.63
CA TYR A 159 -14.52 -22.32 -4.71
C TYR A 159 -15.71 -22.69 -3.82
N ASP A 160 -15.94 -21.89 -2.79
CA ASP A 160 -16.91 -22.13 -1.73
C ASP A 160 -17.89 -20.96 -1.66
N THR A 161 -19.01 -21.05 -2.36
CA THR A 161 -20.07 -20.02 -2.33
C THR A 161 -19.49 -18.61 -2.57
N GLU A 162 -18.84 -18.43 -3.71
CA GLU A 162 -18.13 -17.19 -4.09
C GLU A 162 -16.79 -16.93 -3.40
N ARG A 163 -16.42 -17.70 -2.38
CA ARG A 163 -15.09 -17.61 -1.76
C ARG A 163 -14.07 -18.41 -2.55
N LEU A 164 -13.00 -17.77 -2.97
CA LEU A 164 -11.91 -18.42 -3.68
C LEU A 164 -10.78 -18.78 -2.71
N TYR A 165 -10.25 -20.00 -2.84
CA TYR A 165 -9.04 -20.43 -2.16
C TYR A 165 -8.10 -21.11 -3.15
N LEU A 166 -6.93 -20.50 -3.36
CA LEU A 166 -5.87 -21.01 -4.21
C LEU A 166 -4.78 -21.71 -3.40
N PHE A 167 -4.38 -22.87 -3.89
CA PHE A 167 -3.32 -23.69 -3.34
C PHE A 167 -2.38 -24.15 -4.44
N ARG A 168 -1.18 -24.57 -4.07
CA ARG A 168 -0.21 -25.12 -5.03
C ARG A 168 0.50 -26.34 -4.47
N LYS A 169 0.81 -27.27 -5.37
CA LYS A 169 1.93 -28.19 -5.20
C LYS A 169 3.11 -27.61 -5.96
N HIS A 170 4.25 -27.44 -5.31
CA HIS A 170 5.50 -27.08 -5.97
C HIS A 170 6.66 -27.85 -5.32
N ASN A 171 7.38 -28.67 -6.11
CA ASN A 171 8.49 -29.50 -5.62
C ASN A 171 8.13 -30.32 -4.35
N ASN A 172 6.97 -30.99 -4.40
CA ASN A 172 6.39 -31.79 -3.30
C ASN A 172 6.01 -31.01 -2.02
N LYS A 173 6.01 -29.67 -2.06
CA LYS A 173 5.44 -28.83 -1.01
C LYS A 173 4.01 -28.46 -1.35
N PHE A 174 3.12 -28.47 -0.35
CA PHE A 174 1.70 -28.18 -0.48
C PHE A 174 1.36 -26.95 0.35
N LEU A 175 1.13 -25.83 -0.32
CA LEU A 175 1.01 -24.51 0.29
C LEU A 175 -0.19 -23.76 -0.26
N ARG A 176 -0.56 -22.63 0.37
CA ARG A 176 -1.40 -21.62 -0.29
C ARG A 176 -0.63 -21.11 -1.51
N TYR A 177 -1.36 -20.78 -2.58
CA TYR A 177 -0.73 -20.21 -3.78
C TYR A 177 0.03 -18.94 -3.40
N SER A 178 -0.62 -18.07 -2.63
CA SER A 178 -0.05 -16.85 -2.06
C SER A 178 0.79 -17.09 -0.80
N ASP A 179 2.09 -16.77 -0.82
CA ASP A 179 2.98 -16.83 0.35
C ASP A 179 2.56 -15.96 1.54
N GLU A 180 1.81 -14.86 1.36
CA GLU A 180 1.23 -14.11 2.49
C GLU A 180 0.30 -14.97 3.36
N PHE A 181 -0.29 -16.01 2.79
CA PHE A 181 -1.12 -16.97 3.52
C PHE A 181 -0.33 -18.16 4.08
N ASN A 182 1.00 -18.17 3.93
CA ASN A 182 1.91 -19.20 4.42
C ASN A 182 2.77 -18.64 5.56
N THR A 183 2.34 -18.78 6.83
CA THR A 183 2.97 -18.09 7.97
C THR A 183 4.44 -18.47 8.23
N LYS A 184 4.91 -19.63 7.76
CA LYS A 184 6.32 -20.07 7.78
C LYS A 184 6.92 -20.18 6.37
N GLY A 185 6.32 -19.50 5.39
CA GLY A 185 6.67 -19.61 3.98
C GLY A 185 6.71 -21.07 3.54
N ASP A 186 7.84 -21.44 2.95
CA ASP A 186 8.15 -22.76 2.41
C ASP A 186 8.18 -23.92 3.42
N GLU A 187 8.20 -23.62 4.73
CA GLU A 187 8.15 -24.62 5.81
C GLU A 187 6.75 -24.78 6.41
N SER A 188 5.74 -24.07 5.87
CA SER A 188 4.38 -24.11 6.40
C SER A 188 3.76 -25.50 6.23
N LYS A 189 3.10 -25.99 7.27
CA LYS A 189 2.21 -27.15 7.20
C LYS A 189 0.76 -26.65 7.26
N THR A 190 -0.22 -27.55 7.19
CA THR A 190 -1.65 -27.18 7.15
C THR A 190 -2.06 -26.18 8.24
N LYS A 191 -1.54 -26.33 9.46
CA LYS A 191 -1.89 -25.45 10.60
C LYS A 191 -1.32 -24.03 10.46
N GLU A 192 -0.26 -23.88 9.67
CA GLU A 192 0.42 -22.62 9.38
C GLU A 192 -0.10 -21.93 8.11
N LEU A 193 -1.09 -22.53 7.43
CA LEU A 193 -1.80 -21.92 6.31
C LEU A 193 -2.96 -21.07 6.82
N SER A 194 -3.11 -19.85 6.30
CA SER A 194 -4.25 -18.97 6.58
C SER A 194 -5.50 -19.42 5.84
N LEU A 195 -6.07 -20.57 6.23
CA LEU A 195 -7.23 -21.19 5.57
C LEU A 195 -8.56 -20.48 5.84
N HIS A 196 -8.58 -19.55 6.78
CA HIS A 196 -9.75 -18.72 7.08
C HIS A 196 -9.87 -17.51 6.13
N LEU A 197 -8.82 -17.19 5.37
CA LEU A 197 -8.80 -16.05 4.45
C LEU A 197 -8.96 -16.52 3.00
N PRO A 198 -9.97 -16.01 2.26
CA PRO A 198 -10.08 -16.24 0.83
C PRO A 198 -9.03 -15.43 0.05
N ASP A 199 -8.74 -15.87 -1.17
CA ASP A 199 -7.98 -15.11 -2.16
C ASP A 199 -8.92 -14.15 -2.92
N PRO A 200 -8.48 -12.91 -3.20
CA PRO A 200 -9.11 -12.07 -4.21
C PRO A 200 -9.16 -12.77 -5.57
N TYR A 201 -10.20 -12.50 -6.38
CA TYR A 201 -10.30 -13.09 -7.73
C TYR A 201 -9.17 -12.68 -8.67
N LEU A 202 -8.56 -11.51 -8.43
CA LEU A 202 -7.40 -11.04 -9.18
C LEU A 202 -6.18 -11.98 -9.04
N ASN A 203 -6.13 -12.78 -7.98
CA ASN A 203 -5.03 -13.72 -7.75
C ASN A 203 -5.14 -14.99 -8.60
N LEU A 204 -6.22 -15.17 -9.38
CA LEU A 204 -6.31 -16.27 -10.34
C LEU A 204 -5.22 -16.11 -11.42
N PRO A 205 -4.26 -17.05 -11.51
CA PRO A 205 -3.24 -16.99 -12.55
C PRO A 205 -3.86 -17.23 -13.93
N SER A 206 -3.29 -16.62 -14.95
CA SER A 206 -3.63 -16.92 -16.34
C SER A 206 -3.10 -18.30 -16.75
N PHE A 207 -3.63 -18.84 -17.85
CA PHE A 207 -3.14 -20.09 -18.41
C PHE A 207 -1.63 -20.03 -18.73
N ASP A 208 -1.15 -18.92 -19.30
CA ASP A 208 0.27 -18.74 -19.63
C ASP A 208 1.13 -18.71 -18.37
N ASP A 209 0.70 -18.00 -17.31
CA ASP A 209 1.43 -17.97 -16.04
C ASP A 209 1.64 -19.39 -15.50
N LEU A 210 0.62 -20.25 -15.59
CA LEU A 210 0.69 -21.64 -15.12
C LEU A 210 1.66 -22.52 -15.92
N LEU A 211 1.82 -22.26 -17.22
CA LEU A 211 2.77 -22.99 -18.05
C LEU A 211 4.21 -22.56 -17.76
N GLU A 212 4.45 -21.28 -17.44
CA GLU A 212 5.79 -20.78 -17.12
C GLU A 212 6.40 -21.44 -15.88
N TRP A 213 5.58 -21.82 -14.89
CA TRP A 213 6.03 -22.57 -13.69
C TRP A 213 6.67 -23.93 -13.99
N THR A 214 6.58 -24.43 -15.21
CA THR A 214 6.92 -25.80 -15.56
C THR A 214 8.25 -25.94 -16.32
N GLU A 215 8.85 -24.82 -16.72
CA GLU A 215 10.16 -24.81 -17.36
C GLU A 215 11.18 -24.02 -16.52
N THR A 216 12.19 -24.69 -15.97
CA THR A 216 13.44 -24.01 -15.62
C THR A 216 14.11 -23.56 -16.93
N LYS A 217 13.64 -22.45 -17.51
CA LYS A 217 14.33 -21.82 -18.63
C LYS A 217 15.65 -21.28 -18.11
N ALA A 218 16.74 -21.61 -18.79
CA ALA A 218 17.98 -20.86 -18.63
C ALA A 218 17.71 -19.43 -19.10
N VAL A 219 17.53 -18.51 -18.15
CA VAL A 219 17.11 -17.13 -18.43
C VAL A 219 18.30 -16.36 -19.00
N ASP A 220 18.25 -15.99 -20.30
CA ASP A 220 19.17 -15.02 -20.89
C ASP A 220 18.80 -13.62 -20.39
N ARG A 221 19.44 -13.20 -19.30
CA ARG A 221 19.16 -11.93 -18.62
C ARG A 221 19.32 -10.70 -19.52
N SER A 222 20.11 -10.80 -20.60
CA SER A 222 20.38 -9.70 -21.54
C SER A 222 19.26 -9.45 -22.55
N LYS A 223 18.32 -10.39 -22.68
CA LYS A 223 17.20 -10.34 -23.63
C LYS A 223 15.83 -10.33 -22.95
N ARG A 224 15.77 -9.88 -21.71
CA ARG A 224 14.52 -9.82 -20.95
C ARG A 224 13.76 -8.54 -21.19
N ALA A 225 12.48 -8.68 -21.47
CA ALA A 225 11.49 -7.62 -21.42
C ALA A 225 10.91 -7.48 -19.99
N ILE A 226 10.20 -6.39 -19.75
CA ILE A 226 9.48 -6.16 -18.49
C ILE A 226 8.39 -7.20 -18.22
N THR A 227 7.83 -7.80 -19.28
CA THR A 227 6.84 -8.87 -19.20
C THR A 227 7.40 -10.15 -18.59
N ASP A 228 8.72 -10.37 -18.74
CA ASP A 228 9.42 -11.57 -18.28
C ASP A 228 9.83 -11.47 -16.80
N LEU A 229 9.44 -10.39 -16.11
CA LEU A 229 9.67 -10.20 -14.67
C LEU A 229 8.45 -10.62 -13.87
N ASP A 230 8.70 -11.22 -12.70
CA ASP A 230 7.67 -11.64 -11.76
C ASP A 230 7.00 -10.42 -11.10
N ILE A 231 5.70 -10.49 -10.88
CA ILE A 231 4.94 -9.48 -10.14
C ILE A 231 5.05 -9.78 -8.65
N ILE A 232 5.58 -8.83 -7.88
CA ILE A 232 5.53 -8.82 -6.42
C ILE A 232 4.07 -8.63 -6.03
N SER A 233 3.47 -9.71 -5.58
CA SER A 233 2.20 -9.73 -4.87
C SER A 233 2.46 -10.11 -3.41
N GLY A 234 1.45 -10.07 -2.56
CA GLY A 234 1.50 -10.68 -1.22
C GLY A 234 2.05 -12.12 -1.24
N VAL A 235 1.87 -12.81 -2.38
CA VAL A 235 2.43 -14.13 -2.71
C VAL A 235 3.95 -14.22 -2.67
N HIS A 236 4.69 -13.11 -2.72
CA HIS A 236 6.16 -13.09 -2.73
C HIS A 236 6.78 -12.43 -1.50
N SER A 237 5.95 -12.05 -0.50
CA SER A 237 6.42 -11.30 0.67
C SER A 237 7.60 -11.98 1.38
N THR A 238 7.63 -13.31 1.47
CA THR A 238 8.75 -14.09 2.04
C THR A 238 10.00 -14.06 1.17
N GLN A 239 9.89 -14.28 -0.14
CA GLN A 239 11.04 -14.24 -1.05
C GLN A 239 11.71 -12.88 -1.04
N ILE A 240 10.90 -11.81 -1.03
CA ILE A 240 11.49 -10.50 -0.95
C ILE A 240 11.99 -10.19 0.48
N ASN A 241 11.39 -10.73 1.55
CA ASN A 241 11.97 -10.62 2.89
C ASN A 241 13.38 -11.22 2.94
N ASP A 242 13.61 -12.33 2.25
CA ASP A 242 14.91 -12.97 2.16
C ASP A 242 15.87 -12.15 1.32
N ALA A 243 15.43 -11.62 0.17
CA ALA A 243 16.18 -10.68 -0.67
C ALA A 243 16.65 -9.46 0.13
N MET A 244 15.73 -8.83 0.87
CA MET A 244 15.98 -7.68 1.73
C MET A 244 16.95 -8.00 2.85
N SER A 245 16.75 -9.14 3.52
CA SER A 245 17.65 -9.60 4.57
C SER A 245 19.05 -9.88 4.00
N SER A 246 19.15 -10.37 2.77
CA SER A 246 20.43 -10.57 2.08
C SER A 246 21.14 -9.25 1.81
N ILE A 247 20.44 -8.26 1.27
CA ILE A 247 20.97 -6.92 1.03
C ILE A 247 21.48 -6.30 2.33
N LEU A 248 20.66 -6.29 3.39
CA LEU A 248 21.03 -5.71 4.68
C LEU A 248 22.22 -6.44 5.32
N ARG A 249 22.27 -7.77 5.26
CA ARG A 249 23.43 -8.55 5.74
C ARG A 249 24.70 -8.22 4.97
N THR A 250 24.60 -8.07 3.64
CA THR A 250 25.74 -7.67 2.81
C THR A 250 26.21 -6.27 3.18
N MET A 251 25.29 -5.30 3.31
CA MET A 251 25.60 -3.94 3.75
C MET A 251 26.28 -3.93 5.13
N ASP A 252 25.76 -4.69 6.09
CA ASP A 252 26.33 -4.78 7.44
C ASP A 252 27.74 -5.36 7.41
N LYS A 253 27.94 -6.46 6.68
CA LYS A 253 29.24 -7.11 6.48
C LYS A 253 30.30 -6.17 5.88
N VAL A 254 29.89 -5.23 5.03
CA VAL A 254 30.81 -4.26 4.41
C VAL A 254 30.84 -2.90 5.11
N GLY A 255 30.19 -2.77 6.29
CA GLY A 255 30.15 -1.54 7.07
C GLY A 255 29.36 -0.40 6.44
N MET A 256 28.36 -0.72 5.61
CA MET A 256 27.53 0.22 4.86
C MET A 256 26.10 0.35 5.41
N VAL A 257 25.82 -0.15 6.62
CA VAL A 257 24.60 0.21 7.37
C VAL A 257 24.79 1.60 7.98
N ASN A 258 24.79 2.60 7.11
CA ASN A 258 24.97 4.00 7.44
C ASN A 258 24.32 4.86 6.36
N GLN A 259 24.26 6.18 6.60
CA GLN A 259 23.65 7.14 5.69
C GLN A 259 24.11 6.97 4.23
N LYS A 260 25.41 6.85 3.99
CA LYS A 260 25.96 6.75 2.63
C LYS A 260 25.59 5.45 1.93
N GLY A 261 25.59 4.32 2.65
CA GLY A 261 25.18 3.04 2.08
C GLY A 261 23.70 3.01 1.71
N PHE A 262 22.88 3.69 2.51
CA PHE A 262 21.46 3.86 2.24
C PHE A 262 21.18 4.81 1.06
N GLU A 263 21.91 5.91 0.93
CA GLU A 263 21.87 6.77 -0.27
C GLU A 263 22.14 5.95 -1.55
N ILE A 264 23.17 5.10 -1.52
CA ILE A 264 23.52 4.21 -2.65
C ILE A 264 22.37 3.25 -2.97
N LEU A 265 21.78 2.62 -1.96
CA LEU A 265 20.66 1.70 -2.13
C LEU A 265 19.47 2.41 -2.82
N ILE A 266 19.06 3.59 -2.33
CA ILE A 266 17.94 4.36 -2.92
C ILE A 266 18.23 4.73 -4.37
N GLN A 267 19.47 5.12 -4.69
CA GLN A 267 19.85 5.37 -6.08
C GLN A 267 19.72 4.11 -6.94
N ILE A 268 20.19 2.95 -6.48
CA ILE A 268 20.08 1.70 -7.24
C ILE A 268 18.60 1.33 -7.48
N LEU A 269 17.74 1.47 -6.47
CA LEU A 269 16.29 1.23 -6.63
C LEU A 269 15.68 2.20 -7.64
N SER A 270 16.08 3.48 -7.62
CA SER A 270 15.61 4.46 -8.61
C SER A 270 16.03 4.09 -10.04
N LEU A 271 17.23 3.50 -10.23
CA LEU A 271 17.68 3.00 -11.53
C LEU A 271 16.82 1.83 -12.02
N LYS A 272 16.47 0.90 -11.13
CA LYS A 272 15.54 -0.19 -11.45
C LYS A 272 14.18 0.33 -11.92
N ILE A 273 13.60 1.25 -11.17
CA ILE A 273 12.30 1.87 -11.49
C ILE A 273 12.38 2.63 -12.82
N TYR A 274 13.48 3.35 -13.06
CA TYR A 274 13.72 4.04 -14.33
C TYR A 274 13.73 3.06 -15.50
N ASP A 275 14.52 1.97 -15.37
CA ASP A 275 14.67 0.97 -16.42
C ASP A 275 13.34 0.30 -16.78
N GLU A 276 12.55 -0.06 -15.77
CA GLU A 276 11.23 -0.65 -16.01
C GLU A 276 10.27 0.33 -16.67
N LYS A 277 10.16 1.58 -16.17
CA LYS A 277 9.23 2.58 -16.74
C LYS A 277 9.55 2.92 -18.20
N ARG A 278 10.83 2.97 -18.59
CA ARG A 278 11.19 3.23 -20.00
C ARG A 278 10.89 2.03 -20.90
N ASN A 279 11.00 0.81 -20.38
CA ASN A 279 10.67 -0.42 -21.10
C ASN A 279 9.15 -0.62 -21.22
N GLU A 280 8.36 -0.25 -20.22
CA GLU A 280 6.89 -0.22 -20.30
C GLU A 280 6.41 0.69 -21.46
N LYS A 281 7.06 1.85 -21.64
CA LYS A 281 6.78 2.76 -22.75
C LYS A 281 7.33 2.29 -24.09
N THR A 282 8.31 1.38 -24.10
CA THR A 282 9.00 0.89 -25.29
C THR A 282 9.15 -0.64 -25.24
N PRO A 283 8.07 -1.42 -25.52
CA PRO A 283 8.05 -2.86 -25.26
C PRO A 283 9.06 -3.71 -26.03
N LYS A 284 9.72 -3.14 -27.05
CA LYS A 284 10.76 -3.83 -27.85
C LYS A 284 12.17 -3.73 -27.24
N ARG A 285 12.33 -2.96 -26.16
CA ARG A 285 13.61 -2.79 -25.48
C ARG A 285 13.78 -3.88 -24.42
N PHE A 286 15.03 -4.23 -24.15
CA PHE A 286 15.40 -5.12 -23.05
C PHE A 286 15.86 -4.33 -21.83
N LEU A 287 15.74 -4.95 -20.66
CA LEU A 287 16.17 -4.41 -19.38
C LEU A 287 17.70 -4.34 -19.32
N ASP A 288 18.22 -3.23 -18.82
CA ASP A 288 19.66 -3.03 -18.55
C ASP A 288 20.01 -3.28 -17.06
N PHE A 289 18.99 -3.30 -16.18
CA PHE A 289 19.10 -3.62 -14.76
C PHE A 289 19.13 -5.15 -14.54
N TYR A 290 20.30 -5.75 -14.76
CA TYR A 290 20.53 -7.17 -14.46
C TYR A 290 22.01 -7.43 -14.19
N ILE A 291 22.30 -8.59 -13.62
CA ILE A 291 23.65 -9.11 -13.45
C ILE A 291 23.71 -10.60 -13.79
N THR A 292 24.75 -11.00 -14.52
CA THR A 292 25.04 -12.41 -14.86
C THR A 292 25.91 -13.08 -13.78
N GLU A 293 25.93 -14.41 -13.75
CA GLU A 293 26.79 -15.16 -12.82
C GLU A 293 28.29 -14.88 -13.04
N GLU A 294 28.71 -14.62 -14.29
CA GLU A 294 30.09 -14.25 -14.61
C GLU A 294 30.45 -12.83 -14.10
N GLU A 295 29.52 -11.89 -14.18
CA GLU A 295 29.68 -10.53 -13.64
C GLU A 295 29.68 -10.52 -12.10
N LYS A 296 28.85 -11.37 -11.48
CA LYS A 296 28.73 -11.50 -10.02
C LYS A 296 29.98 -12.07 -9.37
N ASN A 297 30.60 -13.09 -9.99
CA ASN A 297 31.73 -13.83 -9.44
C ASN A 297 33.09 -13.19 -9.78
N PHE A 298 33.21 -11.87 -9.62
CA PHE A 298 34.45 -11.14 -9.88
C PHE A 298 35.53 -11.48 -8.83
N LYS A 299 36.79 -11.52 -9.26
CA LYS A 299 37.98 -11.71 -8.41
C LYS A 299 38.59 -10.40 -7.99
N ASN A 300 38.58 -9.40 -8.87
CA ASN A 300 39.12 -8.08 -8.61
C ASN A 300 38.39 -7.01 -9.44
N LEU A 301 38.56 -5.74 -9.07
CA LEU A 301 37.85 -4.64 -9.71
C LEU A 301 38.22 -4.41 -11.18
N ALA A 302 39.36 -4.92 -11.68
CA ALA A 302 39.78 -4.76 -13.07
C ALA A 302 39.22 -5.85 -14.00
N ASP A 303 38.46 -6.81 -13.47
CA ASP A 303 37.88 -7.88 -14.28
C ASP A 303 36.97 -7.30 -15.39
N LYS A 304 37.21 -7.77 -16.62
CA LYS A 304 36.56 -7.22 -17.81
C LYS A 304 35.03 -7.32 -17.74
N THR A 305 34.50 -8.46 -17.29
CA THR A 305 33.05 -8.70 -17.13
C THR A 305 32.43 -7.74 -16.12
N LEU A 306 33.08 -7.53 -14.97
CA LEU A 306 32.65 -6.56 -13.98
C LEU A 306 32.64 -5.13 -14.53
N GLN A 307 33.66 -4.75 -15.29
CA GLN A 307 33.73 -3.43 -15.91
C GLN A 307 32.63 -3.21 -16.96
N GLU A 308 32.23 -4.26 -17.69
CA GLU A 308 31.09 -4.23 -18.60
C GLU A 308 29.77 -4.03 -17.84
N PHE A 309 29.56 -4.72 -16.72
CA PHE A 309 28.42 -4.48 -15.81
C PHE A 309 28.38 -3.05 -15.29
N ILE A 310 29.49 -2.54 -14.76
CA ILE A 310 29.59 -1.17 -14.23
C ILE A 310 29.29 -0.15 -15.33
N LYS A 311 29.80 -0.37 -16.55
CA LYS A 311 29.52 0.48 -17.70
C LYS A 311 28.03 0.50 -18.05
N ARG A 312 27.35 -0.66 -18.02
CA ARG A 312 25.90 -0.78 -18.26
C ARG A 312 25.10 0.00 -17.22
N ILE A 313 25.39 -0.18 -15.93
CA ILE A 313 24.71 0.54 -14.85
C ILE A 313 24.98 2.05 -14.90
N ASN A 314 26.20 2.48 -15.24
CA ASN A 314 26.52 3.90 -15.39
C ASN A 314 25.78 4.54 -16.57
N ALA A 315 25.67 3.85 -17.71
CA ALA A 315 24.89 4.33 -18.85
C ALA A 315 23.40 4.49 -18.46
N LEU A 316 22.84 3.50 -17.74
CA LEU A 316 21.49 3.58 -17.19
C LEU A 316 21.33 4.80 -16.26
N ARG A 317 22.32 5.06 -15.40
CA ARG A 317 22.33 6.21 -14.49
C ARG A 317 22.41 7.54 -15.23
N GLU A 318 23.24 7.66 -16.26
CA GLU A 318 23.38 8.87 -17.08
C GLU A 318 22.04 9.24 -17.74
N GLU A 319 21.36 8.26 -18.33
CA GLU A 319 20.01 8.45 -18.89
C GLU A 319 19.01 8.87 -17.79
N ALA A 320 19.03 8.18 -16.64
CA ALA A 320 18.11 8.44 -15.54
C ALA A 320 18.32 9.82 -14.89
N THR A 321 19.53 10.37 -14.91
CA THR A 321 19.88 11.64 -14.22
C THR A 321 19.07 12.83 -14.75
N GLY A 322 18.65 12.81 -16.03
CA GLY A 322 17.80 13.85 -16.59
C GLY A 322 16.39 13.86 -15.99
N ILE A 323 15.81 12.69 -15.75
CA ILE A 323 14.43 12.56 -15.24
C ILE A 323 14.42 12.55 -13.70
N TYR A 324 15.34 11.83 -13.08
CA TYR A 324 15.43 11.64 -11.63
C TYR A 324 16.51 12.50 -11.00
N TYR A 325 16.66 13.74 -11.49
CA TYR A 325 17.73 14.65 -11.09
C TYR A 325 17.80 14.87 -9.57
N ARG A 326 16.68 14.87 -8.84
CA ARG A 326 16.68 15.09 -7.38
C ARG A 326 17.35 13.96 -6.61
N ILE A 327 17.23 12.72 -7.07
CA ILE A 327 17.85 11.55 -6.42
C ILE A 327 19.26 11.31 -6.96
N LEU A 328 19.49 11.56 -8.25
CA LEU A 328 20.74 11.21 -8.95
C LEU A 328 21.70 12.40 -9.14
N LYS A 329 21.40 13.57 -8.56
CA LYS A 329 22.29 14.75 -8.60
C LYS A 329 23.68 14.41 -8.09
N ASP A 330 23.74 13.75 -6.94
CA ASP A 330 24.99 13.32 -6.32
C ASP A 330 25.32 11.87 -6.71
N ASN A 331 26.61 11.51 -6.71
CA ASN A 331 27.06 10.15 -7.00
C ASN A 331 27.83 9.56 -5.81
N PRO A 332 27.13 9.07 -4.76
CA PRO A 332 27.76 8.45 -3.60
C PRO A 332 28.41 7.09 -3.94
N LEU A 333 28.01 6.46 -5.05
CA LEU A 333 28.57 5.19 -5.53
C LEU A 333 29.98 5.39 -6.10
N ASN A 334 30.99 5.03 -5.32
CA ASN A 334 32.37 4.96 -5.78
C ASN A 334 32.67 3.58 -6.40
N VAL A 335 32.75 3.52 -7.74
CA VAL A 335 33.06 2.28 -8.48
C VAL A 335 34.47 1.73 -8.23
N LYS A 336 35.37 2.52 -7.62
CA LYS A 336 36.69 2.06 -7.18
C LYS A 336 36.67 1.46 -5.77
N ASN A 337 35.55 1.52 -5.07
CA ASN A 337 35.39 0.93 -3.75
C ASN A 337 34.70 -0.44 -3.88
N GLU A 338 35.45 -1.50 -3.56
CA GLU A 338 34.95 -2.87 -3.65
C GLU A 338 33.71 -3.12 -2.78
N ASN A 339 33.60 -2.47 -1.62
CA ASN A 339 32.44 -2.60 -0.74
C ASN A 339 31.17 -2.04 -1.40
N HIS A 340 31.29 -0.92 -2.12
CA HIS A 340 30.18 -0.33 -2.85
C HIS A 340 29.73 -1.22 -4.01
N ILE A 341 30.68 -1.82 -4.73
CA ILE A 341 30.38 -2.77 -5.81
C ILE A 341 29.69 -4.02 -5.28
N LYS A 342 30.11 -4.56 -4.13
CA LYS A 342 29.42 -5.69 -3.47
C LYS A 342 27.95 -5.38 -3.16
N VAL A 343 27.65 -4.18 -2.66
CA VAL A 343 26.26 -3.74 -2.41
C VAL A 343 25.51 -3.59 -3.73
N LEU A 344 26.10 -2.95 -4.74
CA LEU A 344 25.48 -2.82 -6.07
C LEU A 344 25.10 -4.18 -6.67
N ILE A 345 26.04 -5.12 -6.66
CA ILE A 345 25.85 -6.49 -7.16
C ILE A 345 24.72 -7.18 -6.41
N GLU A 346 24.72 -7.11 -5.07
CA GLU A 346 23.70 -7.77 -4.25
C GLU A 346 22.31 -7.19 -4.54
N VAL A 347 22.16 -5.87 -4.59
CA VAL A 347 20.86 -5.22 -4.86
C VAL A 347 20.35 -5.58 -6.26
N VAL A 348 21.20 -5.53 -7.29
CA VAL A 348 20.82 -5.92 -8.65
C VAL A 348 20.44 -7.41 -8.68
N TYR A 349 21.27 -8.26 -8.08
CA TYR A 349 21.04 -9.71 -8.07
C TYR A 349 19.71 -10.10 -7.43
N GLN A 350 19.35 -9.46 -6.31
CA GLN A 350 18.15 -9.79 -5.55
C GLN A 350 16.86 -9.25 -6.20
N PHE A 351 16.94 -8.12 -6.92
CA PHE A 351 15.74 -7.47 -7.48
C PHE A 351 15.58 -7.60 -9.00
N GLN A 352 16.56 -8.14 -9.72
CA GLN A 352 16.50 -8.25 -11.19
C GLN A 352 15.39 -9.15 -11.73
N ASP A 353 14.76 -10.00 -10.91
CA ASP A 353 13.73 -10.95 -11.34
C ASP A 353 12.29 -10.47 -11.07
N TYR A 354 12.15 -9.37 -10.33
CA TYR A 354 10.84 -8.85 -9.93
C TYR A 354 10.56 -7.50 -10.61
N SER A 355 9.37 -7.28 -11.13
CA SER A 355 8.98 -5.96 -11.64
C SER A 355 8.53 -5.07 -10.49
N PHE A 356 9.12 -3.89 -10.33
CA PHE A 356 8.61 -2.87 -9.39
C PHE A 356 7.43 -2.09 -9.98
N VAL A 357 7.38 -1.90 -11.30
CA VAL A 357 6.34 -1.09 -11.96
C VAL A 357 5.02 -1.85 -12.12
N ARG A 358 5.08 -3.15 -12.46
CA ARG A 358 3.88 -4.01 -12.62
C ARG A 358 3.33 -4.53 -11.29
N SER A 359 4.14 -4.50 -10.23
CA SER A 359 3.74 -4.94 -8.90
C SER A 359 2.69 -4.04 -8.27
N HIS A 360 1.86 -4.64 -7.41
CA HIS A 360 0.91 -3.86 -6.64
C HIS A 360 1.63 -2.83 -5.78
N LYS A 361 1.21 -1.57 -5.89
CA LYS A 361 1.89 -0.43 -5.26
C LYS A 361 2.01 -0.60 -3.75
N THR A 362 0.99 -1.14 -3.09
CA THR A 362 0.99 -1.44 -1.66
C THR A 362 2.08 -2.42 -1.27
N ASP A 363 2.37 -3.40 -2.12
CA ASP A 363 3.27 -4.50 -1.82
C ASP A 363 4.71 -4.05 -1.97
N LEU A 364 5.04 -3.34 -3.05
CA LEU A 364 6.35 -2.68 -3.21
C LEU A 364 6.58 -1.60 -2.14
N TYR A 365 5.52 -0.90 -1.74
CA TYR A 365 5.59 0.14 -0.74
C TYR A 365 5.89 -0.43 0.66
N GLN A 366 5.16 -1.48 1.08
CA GLN A 366 5.46 -2.23 2.32
C GLN A 366 6.86 -2.85 2.27
N LEU A 367 7.28 -3.27 1.08
CA LEU A 367 8.52 -3.97 0.86
C LEU A 367 9.76 -3.09 1.00
N VAL A 368 9.77 -1.96 0.30
CA VAL A 368 10.93 -1.06 0.27
C VAL A 368 10.83 -0.11 1.46
N PHE A 369 9.73 0.62 1.63
CA PHE A 369 9.72 1.74 2.57
C PHE A 369 9.50 1.31 4.01
N TYR A 370 8.55 0.43 4.31
CA TYR A 370 8.32 0.04 5.70
C TYR A 370 9.52 -0.69 6.31
N LYS A 371 10.16 -1.58 5.52
CA LYS A 371 11.31 -2.38 5.97
C LYS A 371 12.64 -1.64 5.92
N PHE A 372 12.86 -0.74 4.97
CA PHE A 372 14.05 0.12 4.98
C PHE A 372 13.89 1.28 5.96
N ALA A 373 12.73 1.95 6.09
CA ALA A 373 12.60 3.08 7.01
C ALA A 373 12.99 2.74 8.46
N THR A 374 12.71 1.51 8.91
CA THR A 374 12.97 1.09 10.29
C THR A 374 14.47 1.10 10.65
N PRO A 375 15.39 0.45 9.88
CA PRO A 375 16.84 0.62 10.08
C PRO A 375 17.40 2.02 9.80
N PHE A 376 16.68 2.88 9.09
CA PHE A 376 17.17 4.20 8.65
C PHE A 376 16.86 5.29 9.69
N SER A 377 15.84 5.11 10.51
CA SER A 377 15.57 6.01 11.63
C SER A 377 16.72 5.93 12.64
N LYS A 378 17.44 7.04 12.82
CA LYS A 378 18.53 7.16 13.82
C LYS A 378 18.04 6.95 15.25
N ASP A 379 16.76 7.21 15.49
CA ASP A 379 16.08 6.84 16.73
C ASP A 379 15.43 5.47 16.55
N GLN A 380 15.57 4.60 17.56
CA GLN A 380 14.93 3.27 17.66
C GLN A 380 13.39 3.30 17.67
N ASN A 381 12.80 4.41 17.24
CA ASN A 381 11.40 4.74 17.27
C ASN A 381 10.94 4.88 15.81
N ALA A 382 10.08 3.97 15.38
CA ALA A 382 9.27 4.05 14.16
C ALA A 382 8.32 5.28 14.11
N GLN A 383 8.82 6.50 14.38
CA GLN A 383 8.08 7.76 14.60
C GLN A 383 7.39 8.31 13.37
N PHE A 384 7.53 7.62 12.24
CA PHE A 384 7.35 8.25 10.94
C PHE A 384 6.36 7.52 10.02
N VAL A 385 5.73 6.43 10.47
CA VAL A 385 4.77 5.70 9.62
C VAL A 385 3.33 5.91 10.10
N THR A 386 2.58 6.64 9.30
CA THR A 386 1.13 6.73 9.42
C THR A 386 0.50 5.51 8.74
N PRO A 387 -0.47 4.81 9.34
CA PRO A 387 -1.09 3.64 8.72
C PRO A 387 -1.85 4.00 7.45
N LEU A 388 -1.71 3.21 6.37
CA LEU A 388 -2.35 3.47 5.07
C LEU A 388 -3.86 3.69 5.16
N PRO A 389 -4.66 2.88 5.91
CA PRO A 389 -6.10 3.12 6.03
C PRO A 389 -6.43 4.52 6.58
N LEU A 390 -5.61 5.04 7.50
CA LEU A 390 -5.77 6.37 8.08
C LEU A 390 -5.41 7.48 7.08
N ILE A 391 -4.35 7.27 6.29
CA ILE A 391 -3.94 8.20 5.23
C ILE A 391 -5.04 8.30 4.19
N ASP A 392 -5.53 7.15 3.68
CA ASP A 392 -6.61 7.08 2.71
C ASP A 392 -7.88 7.74 3.23
N PHE A 393 -8.23 7.47 4.50
CA PHE A 393 -9.36 8.12 5.17
C PHE A 393 -9.23 9.64 5.13
N LEU A 394 -8.12 10.19 5.64
CA LEU A 394 -7.94 11.63 5.76
C LEU A 394 -7.84 12.33 4.40
N VAL A 395 -7.15 11.72 3.42
CA VAL A 395 -7.09 12.25 2.04
C VAL A 395 -8.48 12.27 1.41
N ASN A 396 -9.34 11.26 1.67
CA ASN A 396 -10.71 11.24 1.16
C ASN A 396 -11.63 12.26 1.82
N ILE A 397 -11.42 12.58 3.11
CA ILE A 397 -12.13 13.64 3.82
C ILE A 397 -11.69 15.02 3.31
N VAL A 398 -10.38 15.28 3.26
CA VAL A 398 -9.82 16.58 2.83
C VAL A 398 -10.00 16.82 1.33
N ASN A 399 -10.05 15.75 0.53
CA ASN A 399 -10.33 15.78 -0.90
C ASN A 399 -9.43 16.74 -1.70
N PRO A 400 -8.09 16.57 -1.75
CA PRO A 400 -7.20 17.36 -2.62
C PRO A 400 -7.58 17.25 -4.11
N ARG A 401 -7.47 18.34 -4.88
CA ARG A 401 -7.98 18.43 -6.27
C ARG A 401 -6.97 19.01 -7.24
N ASN A 402 -7.19 18.78 -8.53
CA ASN A 402 -6.33 19.33 -9.58
C ASN A 402 -6.21 20.86 -9.50
N GLY A 403 -4.99 21.36 -9.73
CA GLY A 403 -4.61 22.78 -9.68
C GLY A 403 -4.36 23.33 -8.27
N GLU A 404 -4.59 22.54 -7.21
CA GLU A 404 -4.33 22.94 -5.83
C GLU A 404 -2.88 22.64 -5.43
N THR A 405 -2.32 23.53 -4.60
CA THR A 405 -1.03 23.34 -3.94
C THR A 405 -1.20 22.58 -2.63
N VAL A 406 -0.48 21.46 -2.50
CA VAL A 406 -0.55 20.53 -1.36
C VAL A 406 0.80 20.49 -0.66
N ILE A 407 0.80 20.57 0.67
CA ILE A 407 2.02 20.45 1.48
C ILE A 407 1.84 19.52 2.68
N ASP A 408 2.90 18.77 2.98
CA ASP A 408 3.14 18.17 4.28
C ASP A 408 4.40 18.79 4.93
N PRO A 409 4.25 19.65 5.96
CA PRO A 409 5.38 20.29 6.65
C PRO A 409 6.20 19.32 7.52
N THR A 410 5.76 18.09 7.75
CA THR A 410 6.50 17.04 8.46
C THR A 410 6.35 15.74 7.69
N VAL A 411 6.92 15.74 6.49
CA VAL A 411 6.54 14.84 5.39
C VAL A 411 6.86 13.37 5.64
N GLY A 412 7.88 13.04 6.47
CA GLY A 412 8.35 11.68 6.64
C GLY A 412 8.66 11.05 5.27
N ILE A 413 7.97 9.94 4.95
CA ILE A 413 8.09 9.23 3.68
C ILE A 413 7.05 9.64 2.61
N ALA A 414 6.38 10.78 2.80
CA ALA A 414 5.45 11.42 1.86
C ALA A 414 4.14 10.66 1.57
N ASP A 415 3.60 9.91 2.51
CA ASP A 415 2.40 9.09 2.24
C ASP A 415 1.15 9.91 1.98
N PHE A 416 0.93 10.98 2.75
CA PHE A 416 -0.18 11.88 2.47
C PHE A 416 -0.09 12.47 1.07
N LEU A 417 1.12 12.81 0.62
CA LEU A 417 1.35 13.42 -0.69
C LEU A 417 1.18 12.38 -1.82
N SER A 418 1.71 11.18 -1.64
CA SER A 418 1.65 10.12 -2.65
C SER A 418 0.21 9.61 -2.84
N VAL A 419 -0.52 9.40 -1.74
CA VAL A 419 -1.94 9.03 -1.79
C VAL A 419 -2.78 10.16 -2.36
N SER A 420 -2.48 11.43 -2.03
CA SER A 420 -3.16 12.58 -2.66
C SER A 420 -2.95 12.62 -4.17
N TYR A 421 -1.73 12.35 -4.63
CA TYR A 421 -1.40 12.26 -6.06
C TYR A 421 -2.14 11.11 -6.75
N VAL A 422 -2.09 9.90 -6.19
CA VAL A 422 -2.76 8.71 -6.76
C VAL A 422 -4.28 8.89 -6.79
N ASN A 423 -4.89 9.35 -5.69
CA ASN A 423 -6.34 9.53 -5.58
C ASN A 423 -6.90 10.65 -6.46
N SER A 424 -6.02 11.46 -7.07
CA SER A 424 -6.38 12.43 -8.11
C SER A 424 -6.41 11.83 -9.52
N ASN A 425 -6.13 10.53 -9.68
CA ASN A 425 -5.84 9.86 -10.96
C ASN A 425 -4.67 10.52 -11.70
N SER A 426 -3.60 10.89 -10.96
CA SER A 426 -2.42 11.59 -11.49
C SER A 426 -2.75 12.91 -12.21
N LYS A 427 -3.89 13.54 -11.86
CA LYS A 427 -4.27 14.84 -12.41
C LYS A 427 -3.65 16.01 -11.66
N LEU A 428 -3.20 15.82 -10.41
CA LEU A 428 -2.42 16.84 -9.71
C LEU A 428 -1.16 17.16 -10.51
N ASP A 429 -0.91 18.46 -10.72
CA ASP A 429 0.38 18.94 -11.21
C ASP A 429 1.43 18.68 -10.13
N ASP A 430 2.41 17.83 -10.43
CA ASP A 430 3.46 17.43 -9.50
C ASP A 430 4.33 18.62 -9.04
N ASN A 431 4.36 19.72 -9.80
CA ASN A 431 4.99 20.97 -9.38
C ASN A 431 4.28 21.64 -8.18
N ASN A 432 3.05 21.24 -7.88
CA ASN A 432 2.23 21.77 -6.81
C ASN A 432 2.28 20.94 -5.51
N ILE A 433 3.14 19.92 -5.44
CA ILE A 433 3.34 19.07 -4.26
C ILE A 433 4.61 19.46 -3.52
N PHE A 434 4.51 19.65 -2.21
CA PHE A 434 5.59 20.15 -1.35
C PHE A 434 5.72 19.33 -0.07
N GLY A 435 6.95 19.14 0.38
CA GLY A 435 7.22 18.42 1.62
C GLY A 435 8.46 18.94 2.33
N MET A 436 8.48 18.88 3.66
CA MET A 436 9.67 19.18 4.43
C MET A 436 9.88 18.17 5.54
N ASP A 437 11.13 17.71 5.70
CA ASP A 437 11.55 16.92 6.85
C ASP A 437 12.85 17.46 7.45
N ILE A 438 13.14 17.11 8.70
CA ILE A 438 14.43 17.42 9.33
C ILE A 438 15.51 16.42 8.96
N ASP A 439 15.12 15.21 8.54
CA ASP A 439 16.04 14.13 8.16
C ASP A 439 16.17 14.03 6.63
N ASP A 440 17.39 14.21 6.13
CA ASP A 440 17.75 14.01 4.72
C ASP A 440 17.33 12.61 4.21
N GLN A 441 17.41 11.59 5.07
CA GLN A 441 17.05 10.22 4.71
C GLN A 441 15.55 10.04 4.48
N MET A 442 14.72 10.68 5.31
CA MET A 442 13.27 10.67 5.13
C MET A 442 12.89 11.38 3.83
N VAL A 443 13.55 12.49 3.50
CA VAL A 443 13.33 13.20 2.23
C VAL A 443 13.70 12.35 1.01
N MET A 444 14.76 11.56 1.08
CA MET A 444 15.11 10.63 0.00
C MET A 444 14.06 9.53 -0.17
N LEU A 445 13.59 8.94 0.94
CA LEU A 445 12.51 7.94 0.91
C LEU A 445 11.21 8.53 0.38
N ALA A 446 10.83 9.72 0.85
CA ALA A 446 9.70 10.48 0.33
C ALA A 446 9.79 10.72 -1.17
N THR A 447 10.96 11.13 -1.66
CA THR A 447 11.16 11.37 -3.10
C THR A 447 11.03 10.08 -3.90
N LEU A 448 11.57 8.96 -3.41
CA LEU A 448 11.41 7.66 -4.05
C LEU A 448 9.94 7.19 -4.05
N ASN A 449 9.21 7.42 -2.95
CA ASN A 449 7.79 7.08 -2.84
C ASN A 449 6.94 7.87 -3.87
N MET A 450 7.19 9.16 -4.01
CA MET A 450 6.54 9.99 -5.04
C MET A 450 6.84 9.47 -6.46
N LEU A 451 8.11 9.17 -6.74
CA LEU A 451 8.53 8.62 -8.04
C LEU A 451 7.85 7.30 -8.40
N LEU A 452 7.73 6.37 -7.44
CA LEU A 452 7.02 5.12 -7.65
C LEU A 452 5.54 5.35 -7.99
N ASN A 453 4.94 6.35 -7.36
CA ASN A 453 3.55 6.69 -7.60
C ASN A 453 3.29 7.49 -8.87
N GLY A 454 4.34 7.87 -9.60
CA GLY A 454 4.26 8.52 -10.91
C GLY A 454 4.68 9.99 -10.91
N ASP A 455 5.00 10.56 -9.76
CA ASP A 455 5.37 11.96 -9.59
C ASP A 455 6.89 12.17 -9.74
N GLY A 456 7.30 13.08 -10.63
CA GLY A 456 8.71 13.44 -10.82
C GLY A 456 9.08 14.81 -10.26
N ASN A 457 8.10 15.69 -10.05
CA ASN A 457 8.36 17.11 -9.79
C ASN A 457 8.01 17.61 -8.39
N ALA A 458 7.57 16.76 -7.44
CA ALA A 458 7.33 17.16 -6.06
C ALA A 458 8.56 17.82 -5.40
N LYS A 459 8.35 18.96 -4.76
CA LYS A 459 9.39 19.76 -4.10
C LYS A 459 9.50 19.36 -2.62
N ILE A 460 10.25 18.29 -2.38
CA ILE A 460 10.55 17.79 -1.03
C ILE A 460 11.94 18.25 -0.63
N LYS A 461 12.09 18.89 0.53
CA LYS A 461 13.35 19.51 0.98
C LYS A 461 13.66 19.10 2.42
N ALA A 462 14.93 18.84 2.70
CA ALA A 462 15.40 18.57 4.04
C ALA A 462 15.94 19.84 4.70
N LYS A 463 15.61 20.04 5.98
CA LYS A 463 16.10 21.16 6.77
C LYS A 463 16.30 20.75 8.22
N ALA A 464 17.56 20.47 8.57
CA ALA A 464 17.95 20.17 9.94
C ALA A 464 17.65 21.33 10.93
N GLY A 465 17.62 21.01 12.23
CA GLY A 465 17.30 21.95 13.30
C GLY A 465 15.80 22.03 13.54
N TYR A 466 15.22 23.23 13.46
CA TYR A 466 13.79 23.44 13.69
C TYR A 466 12.89 23.03 12.52
N GLY A 467 13.47 22.61 11.38
CA GLY A 467 12.72 22.19 10.19
C GLY A 467 11.64 23.17 9.78
N SER A 468 10.44 22.64 9.56
CA SER A 468 9.28 23.42 9.15
C SER A 468 8.74 24.36 10.21
N LEU A 469 9.27 24.38 11.44
CA LEU A 469 8.89 25.38 12.44
C LEU A 469 9.54 26.74 12.13
N LEU A 470 10.80 26.77 11.72
CA LEU A 470 11.49 28.01 11.35
C LEU A 470 11.52 28.24 9.84
N SER A 471 11.69 27.17 9.05
CA SER A 471 11.83 27.25 7.60
C SER A 471 10.51 27.05 6.88
N LYS A 472 10.35 27.71 5.73
CA LYS A 472 9.14 27.70 4.89
C LYS A 472 9.54 27.64 3.43
N PHE A 473 8.56 27.44 2.55
CA PHE A 473 8.77 27.59 1.11
C PHE A 473 8.51 29.03 0.67
N ASP A 474 9.32 29.55 -0.24
CA ASP A 474 9.02 30.77 -0.99
C ASP A 474 8.16 30.48 -2.23
N HIS A 475 7.72 31.52 -2.93
CA HIS A 475 6.92 31.40 -4.16
C HIS A 475 7.61 30.63 -5.30
N LYS A 476 8.94 30.50 -5.30
CA LYS A 476 9.72 29.70 -6.26
C LYS A 476 9.80 28.23 -5.86
N GLY A 477 9.49 27.92 -4.59
CA GLY A 477 9.58 26.60 -4.00
C GLY A 477 10.97 26.28 -3.43
N GLU A 478 11.72 27.31 -3.08
CA GLU A 478 12.97 27.20 -2.33
C GLU A 478 12.76 27.50 -0.85
N ILE A 479 13.73 27.09 -0.02
CA ILE A 479 13.65 27.25 1.42
C ILE A 479 13.94 28.70 1.82
N LEU A 480 13.06 29.25 2.64
CA LEU A 480 13.19 30.58 3.24
C LEU A 480 12.91 30.50 4.74
N ASP A 481 13.86 30.97 5.54
CA ASP A 481 13.72 30.98 7.01
C ASP A 481 12.91 32.21 7.46
N LEU A 482 12.11 32.04 8.51
CA LEU A 482 11.56 33.17 9.25
C LEU A 482 12.70 33.98 9.89
N VAL A 483 12.47 35.28 10.05
CA VAL A 483 13.37 36.22 10.69
C VAL A 483 12.81 36.52 12.09
N PRO A 484 13.31 35.86 13.16
CA PRO A 484 12.69 35.92 14.48
C PRO A 484 12.51 37.32 15.07
N THR A 485 13.42 38.23 14.74
CA THR A 485 13.35 39.63 15.20
C THR A 485 12.16 40.40 14.62
N MET A 486 11.61 39.96 13.49
CA MET A 486 10.48 40.61 12.81
C MET A 486 9.20 39.77 12.82
N ASN A 487 9.31 38.45 12.71
CA ASN A 487 8.17 37.55 12.54
C ASN A 487 7.53 37.10 13.87
N GLN A 488 7.75 37.84 14.95
CA GLN A 488 7.18 37.53 16.27
C GLN A 488 5.65 37.52 16.24
N LYS A 489 5.05 36.76 17.16
CA LYS A 489 3.59 36.71 17.34
C LYS A 489 2.84 36.34 16.06
N GLY A 490 3.47 35.54 15.20
CA GLY A 490 2.84 35.03 14.00
C GLY A 490 2.89 35.94 12.77
N ASN A 491 3.63 37.04 12.83
CA ASN A 491 3.70 38.03 11.75
C ASN A 491 4.63 37.60 10.61
N TRP A 492 4.37 36.43 10.01
CA TRP A 492 5.31 35.77 9.09
C TRP A 492 5.43 36.43 7.73
N ASP A 493 4.40 37.19 7.33
CA ASP A 493 4.33 37.81 6.01
C ASP A 493 5.00 39.20 5.97
N GLU A 494 5.27 39.84 7.12
CA GLU A 494 6.09 41.04 7.22
C GLU A 494 7.57 40.68 7.32
N ARG A 495 8.34 40.96 6.27
CA ARG A 495 9.73 40.53 6.14
C ARG A 495 10.66 41.70 5.80
N PRO A 496 11.96 41.60 6.14
CA PRO A 496 12.95 42.62 5.77
C PRO A 496 13.36 42.54 4.29
N ASP A 497 13.07 41.41 3.64
CA ASP A 497 13.34 41.16 2.24
C ASP A 497 12.07 41.25 1.39
N ASP A 498 12.20 41.49 0.08
CA ASP A 498 11.08 41.47 -0.87
C ASP A 498 10.55 40.04 -1.16
N ASN A 499 11.06 39.04 -0.43
CA ASN A 499 10.66 37.65 -0.60
C ASN A 499 9.29 37.40 0.01
N LYS A 500 8.50 36.56 -0.66
CA LYS A 500 7.16 36.16 -0.19
C LYS A 500 7.12 34.68 0.13
N LEU A 501 6.58 34.36 1.31
CA LEU A 501 6.25 33.01 1.71
C LEU A 501 5.17 32.44 0.80
N LYS A 502 5.34 31.19 0.37
CA LYS A 502 4.31 30.46 -0.35
C LYS A 502 3.22 30.06 0.63
N LYS A 503 1.98 30.25 0.18
CA LYS A 503 0.78 29.76 0.85
C LYS A 503 0.19 28.60 0.05
N PHE A 504 -0.48 27.68 0.74
CA PHE A 504 -0.98 26.43 0.19
C PHE A 504 -2.50 26.33 0.26
N ASP A 505 -3.09 25.58 -0.66
CA ASP A 505 -4.53 25.30 -0.69
C ASP A 505 -4.87 24.14 0.26
N VAL A 506 -3.95 23.19 0.42
CA VAL A 506 -4.11 22.00 1.25
C VAL A 506 -2.89 21.76 2.12
N VAL A 507 -3.11 21.52 3.41
CA VAL A 507 -2.11 20.98 4.33
C VAL A 507 -2.60 19.61 4.82
N LEU A 508 -1.83 18.55 4.59
CA LEU A 508 -2.09 17.22 5.10
C LEU A 508 -0.85 16.77 5.86
N THR A 509 -0.98 16.49 7.15
CA THR A 509 0.21 16.30 7.97
C THR A 509 -0.04 15.51 9.25
N ASN A 510 0.99 14.76 9.64
CA ASN A 510 1.07 14.06 10.92
C ASN A 510 2.37 14.49 11.62
N PRO A 511 2.37 15.61 12.35
CA PRO A 511 3.54 16.10 13.06
C PRO A 511 3.99 15.13 14.16
N PRO A 512 5.26 15.15 14.59
CA PRO A 512 5.73 14.23 15.64
C PRO A 512 4.99 14.42 16.98
N PHE A 513 4.62 13.31 17.62
CA PHE A 513 4.01 13.25 18.96
C PHE A 513 4.67 12.16 19.83
N GLY A 514 4.82 12.39 21.14
CA GLY A 514 5.55 11.46 22.04
C GLY A 514 5.43 11.76 23.55
N GLU A 515 6.23 11.11 24.37
CA GLU A 515 6.23 11.31 25.83
C GLU A 515 6.81 12.68 26.24
N ASP A 516 7.76 13.24 25.46
CA ASP A 516 8.36 14.57 25.69
C ASP A 516 7.81 15.64 24.72
N ARG A 517 6.49 15.90 24.79
CA ARG A 517 5.78 16.87 23.93
C ARG A 517 6.04 18.33 24.28
N ALA A 518 6.61 18.60 25.45
CA ALA A 518 6.77 19.95 25.94
C ALA A 518 8.04 20.58 25.35
N PHE A 519 7.87 21.55 24.45
CA PHE A 519 8.94 22.44 24.07
C PHE A 519 9.27 23.39 25.21
N VAL A 520 10.49 23.29 25.72
CA VAL A 520 11.08 24.20 26.71
C VAL A 520 12.30 24.83 26.07
N PRO A 521 12.31 26.16 25.83
CA PRO A 521 13.48 26.82 25.26
C PRO A 521 14.72 26.62 26.15
N LYS A 522 15.80 26.09 25.57
CA LYS A 522 17.06 25.82 26.29
C LYS A 522 18.08 26.93 26.11
N ASP A 523 17.99 27.67 25.00
CA ASP A 523 18.87 28.78 24.65
C ASP A 523 18.10 29.92 23.95
N ASP A 524 18.82 30.98 23.58
CA ASP A 524 18.24 32.14 22.90
C ASP A 524 17.67 31.79 21.52
N LYS A 525 18.23 30.78 20.82
CA LYS A 525 17.76 30.37 19.49
C LYS A 525 16.40 29.67 19.57
N ASP A 526 16.23 28.79 20.56
CA ASP A 526 14.94 28.17 20.84
C ASP A 526 13.89 29.23 21.16
N LEU A 527 14.30 30.25 21.93
CA LEU A 527 13.43 31.34 22.34
C LEU A 527 13.01 32.20 21.15
N GLU A 528 13.96 32.57 20.29
CA GLU A 528 13.72 33.32 19.06
C GLU A 528 12.77 32.57 18.12
N MET A 529 13.01 31.27 17.89
CA MET A 529 12.15 30.44 17.05
C MET A 529 10.73 30.40 17.60
N ILE A 530 10.55 30.08 18.88
CA ILE A 530 9.20 29.91 19.43
C ILE A 530 8.44 31.24 19.55
N GLN A 531 9.15 32.37 19.69
CA GLN A 531 8.55 33.71 19.71
C GLN A 531 7.91 34.10 18.36
N CYS A 532 8.27 33.42 17.27
CA CYS A 532 7.60 33.55 15.98
C CYS A 532 6.14 33.10 16.00
N TYR A 533 5.71 32.36 17.03
CA TYR A 533 4.36 31.81 17.15
C TYR A 533 3.51 32.62 18.12
N GLU A 534 2.29 32.95 17.73
CA GLU A 534 1.30 33.68 18.52
C GLU A 534 0.87 32.88 19.75
N LEU A 535 0.64 31.57 19.61
CA LEU A 535 0.19 30.71 20.71
C LEU A 535 1.20 30.66 21.86
N TRP A 536 2.50 30.77 21.59
CA TRP A 536 3.52 30.91 22.64
C TRP A 536 3.24 32.10 23.57
N HIS A 537 2.90 33.24 23.00
CA HIS A 537 2.58 34.46 23.77
C HIS A 537 1.23 34.34 24.48
N LEU A 538 0.24 33.67 23.89
CA LEU A 538 -1.06 33.47 24.52
C LEU A 538 -0.98 32.51 25.73
N TYR A 539 -0.17 31.46 25.65
CA TYR A 539 0.08 30.55 26.78
C TYR A 539 0.86 31.23 27.91
N SER A 540 1.71 32.21 27.59
CA SER A 540 2.46 33.02 28.56
C SER A 540 1.52 33.81 29.48
N ASN A 541 0.38 34.28 28.95
CA ASN A 541 -0.52 35.19 29.65
C ASN A 541 -1.60 34.51 30.53
N LYS A 542 -1.61 33.17 30.63
CA LYS A 542 -2.63 32.37 31.36
C LYS A 542 -4.10 32.78 31.11
N GLY A 543 -4.40 33.42 29.98
CA GLY A 543 -5.75 33.86 29.66
C GLY A 543 -6.37 34.88 30.64
N GLU A 544 -5.58 35.66 31.39
CA GLU A 544 -6.14 36.79 32.15
C GLU A 544 -6.64 37.87 31.17
N GLU A 545 -7.96 37.96 30.95
CA GLU A 545 -8.58 39.18 30.44
C GLU A 545 -8.25 40.31 31.43
N GLN A 546 -7.53 41.34 30.99
CA GLN A 546 -7.24 42.48 31.86
C GLN A 546 -8.55 43.21 32.17
N PRO A 547 -8.98 43.29 33.44
CA PRO A 547 -10.04 44.22 33.79
C PRO A 547 -9.53 45.63 33.53
N ALA A 548 -10.30 46.41 32.78
CA ALA A 548 -9.97 47.80 32.47
C ALA A 548 -9.67 48.58 33.78
N GLY A 549 -8.42 49.00 33.98
CA GLY A 549 -8.07 49.96 35.03
C GLY A 549 -7.00 49.57 36.07
N LYS A 550 -6.23 48.49 35.94
CA LYS A 550 -5.07 48.23 36.84
C LYS A 550 -3.73 48.14 36.11
N LYS A 551 -2.69 48.70 36.75
CA LYS A 551 -1.30 48.88 36.27
C LYS A 551 -0.73 47.59 35.65
N LYS A 552 0.03 47.76 34.55
CA LYS A 552 0.84 46.73 33.84
C LYS A 552 1.53 45.79 34.84
N LYS A 553 0.97 44.60 35.07
CA LYS A 553 1.71 43.47 35.64
C LYS A 553 2.77 43.06 34.63
N THR A 554 3.98 42.78 35.10
CA THR A 554 5.07 42.22 34.30
C THR A 554 4.58 40.94 33.63
N VAL A 555 4.64 40.90 32.30
CA VAL A 555 4.28 39.72 31.49
C VAL A 555 5.19 38.57 31.90
N LYS A 556 4.65 37.53 32.53
CA LYS A 556 5.42 36.29 32.77
C LYS A 556 5.49 35.54 31.45
N GLN A 557 6.70 35.30 30.96
CA GLN A 557 6.94 34.51 29.75
C GLN A 557 6.56 33.04 30.01
N ALA A 558 5.96 32.37 29.02
CA ALA A 558 5.70 30.94 29.09
C ALA A 558 7.02 30.21 29.31
N SER A 559 7.00 29.18 30.14
CA SER A 559 8.16 28.31 30.36
C SER A 559 8.13 27.05 29.50
N LYS A 560 6.96 26.70 28.94
CA LYS A 560 6.78 25.52 28.10
C LYS A 560 5.52 25.61 27.23
N ILE A 561 5.52 24.93 26.08
CA ILE A 561 4.35 24.74 25.20
C ILE A 561 4.37 23.35 24.57
N ASP A 562 3.22 22.77 24.26
CA ASP A 562 3.15 21.50 23.53
C ASP A 562 3.47 21.74 22.04
N LEU A 563 4.42 20.97 21.46
CA LEU A 563 4.81 21.13 20.05
C LEU A 563 3.64 20.92 19.08
N GLY A 564 2.67 20.06 19.40
CA GLY A 564 1.48 19.86 18.56
C GLY A 564 0.65 21.14 18.40
N VAL A 565 0.63 22.00 19.43
CA VAL A 565 -0.01 23.32 19.36
C VAL A 565 0.76 24.26 18.42
N VAL A 566 2.09 24.17 18.40
CA VAL A 566 2.94 24.96 17.50
C VAL A 566 2.76 24.51 16.05
N PHE A 567 2.70 23.20 15.80
CA PHE A 567 2.42 22.65 14.47
C PHE A 567 1.01 22.97 13.97
N LEU A 568 0.01 23.01 14.85
CA LEU A 568 -1.35 23.47 14.51
C LEU A 568 -1.33 24.91 13.98
N GLU A 569 -0.61 25.81 14.67
CA GLU A 569 -0.45 27.19 14.19
C GLU A 569 0.37 27.27 12.90
N ASN A 570 1.42 26.45 12.77
CA ASN A 570 2.21 26.37 11.55
C ASN A 570 1.34 26.02 10.34
N ALA A 571 0.51 24.99 10.46
CA ALA A 571 -0.44 24.57 9.42
C ALA A 571 -1.40 25.72 9.04
N TYR A 572 -2.00 26.40 10.03
CA TYR A 572 -2.87 27.56 9.77
C TYR A 572 -2.17 28.70 8.99
N ARG A 573 -0.93 29.01 9.35
CA ARG A 573 -0.23 30.18 8.79
C ARG A 573 0.25 29.98 7.37
N ILE A 574 0.56 28.75 6.98
CA ILE A 574 0.95 28.43 5.61
C ILE A 574 -0.26 28.24 4.68
N LEU A 575 -1.49 28.24 5.19
CA LEU A 575 -2.69 28.20 4.35
C LEU A 575 -3.02 29.55 3.70
N LYS A 576 -3.46 29.48 2.44
CA LYS A 576 -4.18 30.56 1.75
C LYS A 576 -5.53 30.80 2.41
N GLU A 577 -6.13 31.94 2.10
CA GLU A 577 -7.57 32.12 2.30
C GLU A 577 -8.32 31.02 1.55
N ASN A 578 -9.31 30.43 2.22
CA ASN A 578 -10.11 29.26 1.82
C ASN A 578 -9.32 27.96 1.64
N GLY A 579 -8.03 27.97 1.98
CA GLY A 579 -7.24 26.75 2.12
C GLY A 579 -7.71 25.91 3.31
N ARG A 580 -7.42 24.61 3.27
CA ARG A 580 -7.87 23.63 4.27
C ARG A 580 -6.75 22.76 4.78
N MET A 581 -6.95 22.22 5.97
CA MET A 581 -6.02 21.26 6.57
C MET A 581 -6.73 20.00 7.07
N GLY A 582 -6.01 18.89 7.01
CA GLY A 582 -6.22 17.72 7.85
C GLY A 582 -4.94 17.49 8.65
N ILE A 583 -5.03 17.54 9.97
CA ILE A 583 -3.88 17.40 10.87
C ILE A 583 -4.17 16.37 11.95
N VAL A 584 -3.23 15.44 12.14
CA VAL A 584 -3.24 14.48 13.25
C VAL A 584 -2.54 15.11 14.45
N LEU A 585 -3.16 15.10 15.62
CA LEU A 585 -2.59 15.63 16.86
C LEU A 585 -2.89 14.70 18.03
N SER A 586 -2.21 14.89 19.16
CA SER A 586 -2.63 14.21 20.39
C SER A 586 -4.03 14.67 20.83
N ASN A 587 -4.85 13.72 21.26
CA ASN A 587 -6.19 13.97 21.78
C ASN A 587 -6.20 15.00 22.91
N SER A 588 -5.12 15.12 23.70
CA SER A 588 -5.04 16.09 24.81
C SER A 588 -5.26 17.54 24.36
N ILE A 589 -4.86 17.90 23.14
CA ILE A 589 -5.08 19.25 22.59
C ILE A 589 -6.59 19.51 22.39
N ALA A 590 -7.35 18.48 22.00
CA ALA A 590 -8.79 18.57 21.83
C ALA A 590 -9.54 18.47 23.17
N SER A 591 -9.06 17.68 24.14
CA SER A 591 -9.84 17.28 25.32
C SER A 591 -9.43 17.92 26.66
N VAL A 592 -8.18 18.38 26.82
CA VAL A 592 -7.67 18.84 28.13
C VAL A 592 -7.75 20.36 28.30
N ASP A 593 -8.09 20.82 29.50
CA ASP A 593 -8.27 22.24 29.83
C ASP A 593 -7.01 23.11 29.63
N THR A 594 -5.81 22.52 29.79
CA THR A 594 -4.54 23.21 29.53
C THR A 594 -4.44 23.78 28.12
N HIS A 595 -5.17 23.19 27.16
CA HIS A 595 -5.17 23.61 25.76
C HIS A 595 -6.41 24.40 25.33
N LYS A 596 -7.24 24.84 26.28
CA LYS A 596 -8.44 25.67 26.00
C LYS A 596 -8.11 26.93 25.19
N ILE A 597 -6.94 27.54 25.45
CA ILE A 597 -6.45 28.71 24.73
C ILE A 597 -6.20 28.39 23.26
N ALA A 598 -5.56 27.25 22.95
CA ALA A 598 -5.31 26.84 21.57
C ALA A 598 -6.62 26.54 20.82
N ARG A 599 -7.60 25.88 21.48
CA ARG A 599 -8.91 25.63 20.89
C ARG A 599 -9.67 26.92 20.58
N LYS A 600 -9.69 27.87 21.53
CA LYS A 600 -10.29 29.19 21.33
C LYS A 600 -9.62 29.91 20.16
N TRP A 601 -8.29 29.95 20.14
CA TRP A 601 -7.53 30.56 19.04
C TRP A 601 -7.84 29.91 17.69
N LEU A 602 -7.92 28.58 17.61
CA LEU A 602 -8.27 27.88 16.38
C LEU A 602 -9.68 28.24 15.90
N MET A 603 -10.68 28.23 16.80
CA MET A 603 -12.05 28.68 16.48
C MET A 603 -12.09 30.15 16.05
N ASP A 604 -11.15 30.96 16.55
CA ASP A 604 -11.03 32.38 16.18
C ASP A 604 -10.40 32.63 14.82
N LYS A 605 -9.64 31.67 14.30
CA LYS A 605 -8.91 31.81 13.04
C LYS A 605 -9.42 30.91 11.91
N MET A 606 -10.14 29.85 12.23
CA MET A 606 -10.57 28.83 11.28
C MET A 606 -11.99 28.37 11.51
N ARG A 607 -12.62 27.91 10.42
CA ARG A 607 -13.87 27.15 10.45
C ARG A 607 -13.51 25.68 10.63
N ILE A 608 -13.68 25.16 11.84
CA ILE A 608 -13.49 23.73 12.17
C ILE A 608 -14.60 22.94 11.50
N VAL A 609 -14.28 21.96 10.66
CA VAL A 609 -15.22 21.20 9.85
C VAL A 609 -15.53 19.85 10.51
N ALA A 610 -14.49 19.11 10.86
CA ALA A 610 -14.64 17.80 11.48
C ALA A 610 -13.56 17.51 12.54
N ILE A 611 -13.93 16.69 13.52
CA ILE A 611 -13.03 16.10 14.52
C ILE A 611 -13.27 14.60 14.55
N PHE A 612 -12.21 13.82 14.38
CA PHE A 612 -12.25 12.36 14.48
C PHE A 612 -11.36 11.91 15.62
N ASP A 613 -11.94 11.33 16.66
CA ASP A 613 -11.16 10.72 17.73
C ASP A 613 -10.78 9.29 17.33
N LEU A 614 -9.52 8.94 17.52
CA LEU A 614 -8.96 7.64 17.16
C LEU A 614 -8.72 6.80 18.43
N PRO A 615 -8.86 5.47 18.34
CA PRO A 615 -8.63 4.61 19.48
C PRO A 615 -7.14 4.59 19.89
N ALA A 616 -6.86 4.02 21.05
CA ALA A 616 -5.48 3.81 21.48
C ALA A 616 -4.74 2.83 20.54
N ASN A 617 -3.41 2.94 20.47
CA ASN A 617 -2.54 2.02 19.72
C ASN A 617 -2.82 1.96 18.21
N VAL A 618 -3.40 3.01 17.64
CA VAL A 618 -3.56 3.17 16.18
C VAL A 618 -2.22 3.38 15.50
N PHE A 619 -1.32 4.10 16.16
CA PHE A 619 0.05 4.32 15.72
C PHE A 619 0.98 3.30 16.37
N ALA A 620 2.01 2.88 15.63
CA ALA A 620 2.92 1.85 16.10
C ALA A 620 3.56 2.20 17.45
N GLU A 621 3.78 3.47 17.73
CA GLU A 621 4.74 3.87 18.75
C GLU A 621 4.19 4.28 20.09
N THR A 622 3.05 4.98 20.09
CA THR A 622 2.55 5.66 21.26
C THR A 622 1.21 5.06 21.66
N GLY A 623 1.06 4.73 22.95
CA GLY A 623 -0.26 4.51 23.55
C GLY A 623 -1.05 5.82 23.70
N VAL A 624 -0.61 6.89 23.05
CA VAL A 624 -1.23 8.21 23.11
C VAL A 624 -2.43 8.20 22.17
N ASN A 625 -3.60 8.46 22.73
CA ASN A 625 -4.79 8.69 21.93
C ASN A 625 -4.58 9.94 21.06
N THR A 626 -4.99 9.83 19.81
CA THR A 626 -4.81 10.88 18.79
C THR A 626 -6.17 11.29 18.25
N SER A 627 -6.24 12.51 17.73
CA SER A 627 -7.42 13.06 17.08
C SER A 627 -7.01 13.68 15.76
N ILE A 628 -7.87 13.56 14.76
CA ILE A 628 -7.74 14.27 13.49
C ILE A 628 -8.62 15.51 13.54
N ILE A 629 -8.04 16.66 13.19
CA ILE A 629 -8.77 17.92 13.03
C ILE A 629 -8.80 18.29 11.55
N VAL A 630 -10.00 18.54 11.03
CA VAL A 630 -10.22 19.05 9.68
C VAL A 630 -10.84 20.43 9.76
N ALA A 631 -10.24 21.41 9.08
CA ALA A 631 -10.70 22.80 9.10
C ALA A 631 -10.33 23.54 7.81
N TYR A 632 -11.03 24.64 7.50
CA TYR A 632 -10.62 25.58 6.45
C TYR A 632 -10.50 27.01 6.98
N LYS A 633 -9.78 27.85 6.24
CA LYS A 633 -9.42 29.22 6.60
C LYS A 633 -10.28 30.25 5.83
N PRO A 634 -11.53 30.52 6.21
CA PRO A 634 -12.31 31.60 5.60
C PRO A 634 -11.66 32.97 5.83
N ASN A 635 -12.08 33.99 5.08
CA ASN A 635 -11.81 35.37 5.50
C ASN A 635 -12.54 35.70 6.82
N GLU A 636 -12.04 36.74 7.50
CA GLU A 636 -12.52 37.15 8.83
C GLU A 636 -14.02 37.49 8.85
N LYS A 637 -14.54 38.09 7.78
CA LYS A 637 -15.97 38.46 7.68
C LYS A 637 -16.86 37.24 7.61
N GLU A 638 -16.51 36.27 6.77
CA GLU A 638 -17.30 35.05 6.65
C GLU A 638 -17.17 34.20 7.93
N LEU A 639 -15.99 34.14 8.56
CA LEU A 639 -15.83 33.44 9.83
C LEU A 639 -16.73 34.02 10.93
N ALA A 640 -16.79 35.35 11.05
CA ALA A 640 -17.64 36.02 12.03
C ALA A 640 -19.12 35.66 11.81
N LYS A 641 -19.57 35.71 10.56
CA LYS A 641 -20.94 35.33 10.17
C LYS A 641 -21.23 33.85 10.48
N LEU A 642 -20.32 32.94 10.16
CA LEU A 642 -20.47 31.51 10.46
C LEU A 642 -20.60 31.27 11.97
N LYS A 643 -19.83 31.99 12.79
CA LYS A 643 -19.91 31.92 14.25
C LYS A 643 -21.24 32.43 14.79
N GLU A 644 -21.74 33.56 14.27
CA GLU A 644 -23.06 34.09 14.62
C GLU A 644 -24.18 33.11 14.26
N GLN A 645 -24.01 32.35 13.19
CA GLN A 645 -24.92 31.28 12.76
C GLN A 645 -24.77 29.98 13.55
N ASN A 646 -23.84 29.91 14.51
CA ASN A 646 -23.54 28.72 15.28
C ASN A 646 -23.30 27.49 14.37
N TYR A 647 -22.34 27.62 13.45
CA TYR A 647 -22.02 26.58 12.49
C TYR A 647 -21.83 25.20 13.15
N GLN A 648 -22.18 24.13 12.42
CA GLN A 648 -22.08 22.77 12.92
C GLN A 648 -20.69 22.17 12.68
N ILE A 649 -20.25 21.26 13.55
CA ILE A 649 -19.01 20.49 13.42
C ILE A 649 -19.38 19.01 13.33
N PHE A 650 -18.82 18.29 12.35
CA PHE A 650 -18.95 16.84 12.28
C PHE A 650 -17.99 16.19 13.28
N ALA A 651 -18.50 15.41 14.23
CA ALA A 651 -17.67 14.72 15.22
C ALA A 651 -17.96 13.23 15.17
N LYS A 652 -16.91 12.41 15.16
CA LYS A 652 -17.02 10.95 15.19
C LYS A 652 -15.91 10.37 16.06
N ASP A 653 -16.32 9.52 16.98
CA ASP A 653 -15.42 8.65 17.73
C ASP A 653 -15.26 7.34 16.93
N ILE A 654 -14.07 7.11 16.39
CA ILE A 654 -13.76 5.93 15.59
C ILE A 654 -13.38 4.81 16.54
N GLN A 655 -14.09 3.69 16.49
CA GLN A 655 -13.82 2.54 17.35
C GLN A 655 -12.98 1.48 16.63
N LYS A 656 -13.17 1.35 15.32
CA LYS A 656 -12.52 0.31 14.52
C LYS A 656 -11.76 0.91 13.36
N VAL A 657 -10.46 0.65 13.34
CA VAL A 657 -9.53 1.15 12.31
C VAL A 657 -9.15 0.09 11.29
N GLY A 658 -9.62 -1.16 11.45
CA GLY A 658 -9.34 -2.23 10.49
C GLY A 658 -8.03 -2.97 10.69
N TYR A 659 -7.27 -2.65 11.74
CA TYR A 659 -6.01 -3.32 12.02
C TYR A 659 -5.67 -3.21 13.49
N GLU A 660 -4.70 -4.03 13.90
CA GLU A 660 -4.06 -3.94 15.21
C GLU A 660 -2.54 -3.87 15.05
N VAL A 661 -1.88 -3.15 15.96
CA VAL A 661 -0.42 -3.09 16.02
C VAL A 661 0.09 -4.33 16.74
N LYS A 662 0.81 -5.19 16.01
CA LYS A 662 1.49 -6.37 16.57
C LYS A 662 3.00 -6.15 16.59
N THR A 663 3.68 -6.81 17.51
CA THR A 663 5.15 -6.81 17.59
C THR A 663 5.67 -8.23 17.34
N SER A 664 6.55 -8.39 16.35
CA SER A 664 7.27 -9.65 16.10
C SER A 664 8.75 -9.36 15.91
N LYS A 665 9.62 -10.13 16.59
CA LYS A 665 11.09 -9.95 16.53
C LYS A 665 11.54 -8.49 16.76
N ARG A 666 10.90 -7.77 17.69
CA ARG A 666 11.11 -6.34 18.00
C ARG A 666 10.74 -5.35 16.89
N VAL A 667 10.11 -5.81 15.82
CA VAL A 667 9.55 -4.97 14.76
C VAL A 667 8.04 -4.90 14.96
N LYS A 668 7.51 -3.68 15.01
CA LYS A 668 6.06 -3.46 15.02
C LYS A 668 5.53 -3.56 13.58
N PHE A 669 4.35 -4.11 13.40
CA PHE A 669 3.66 -4.20 12.11
C PHE A 669 2.14 -4.10 12.31
N PHE A 670 1.44 -3.67 11.26
CA PHE A 670 -0.01 -3.55 11.26
C PHE A 670 -0.62 -4.85 10.72
N SER A 671 -1.38 -5.55 11.57
CA SER A 671 -2.10 -6.77 11.21
C SER A 671 -3.54 -6.40 10.89
N PRO A 672 -4.06 -6.69 9.69
CA PRO A 672 -5.46 -6.45 9.37
C PRO A 672 -6.40 -7.22 10.31
N ASN A 673 -7.48 -6.56 10.71
CA ASN A 673 -8.61 -7.16 11.39
C ASN A 673 -9.76 -7.23 10.39
N TYR A 674 -10.30 -8.44 10.17
CA TYR A 674 -11.34 -8.65 9.19
C TYR A 674 -12.72 -8.68 9.83
N LYS A 675 -13.71 -8.21 9.09
CA LYS A 675 -15.11 -8.21 9.50
C LYS A 675 -15.65 -9.64 9.48
N ILE A 676 -16.21 -10.07 10.60
CA ILE A 676 -16.76 -11.42 10.76
C ILE A 676 -18.29 -11.33 10.73
N ASN A 677 -18.93 -12.15 9.90
CA ASN A 677 -20.36 -12.37 9.97
C ASN A 677 -20.66 -13.26 11.18
N TYR A 678 -21.37 -12.74 12.17
CA TYR A 678 -21.66 -13.46 13.42
C TYR A 678 -22.69 -14.59 13.28
N GLU A 679 -23.39 -14.70 12.16
CA GLU A 679 -24.34 -15.79 11.90
C GLU A 679 -23.62 -17.07 11.49
N ASN A 680 -22.55 -16.96 10.68
CA ASN A 680 -21.81 -18.11 10.15
C ASN A 680 -20.32 -18.15 10.56
N PHE A 681 -19.84 -17.13 11.29
CA PHE A 681 -18.45 -16.94 11.73
C PHE A 681 -17.42 -16.86 10.60
N GLU A 682 -17.86 -16.60 9.37
CA GLU A 682 -16.98 -16.40 8.24
C GLU A 682 -16.61 -14.92 8.07
N ILE A 683 -15.45 -14.68 7.45
CA ILE A 683 -15.02 -13.32 7.12
C ILE A 683 -15.86 -12.78 5.96
N GLU A 684 -16.46 -11.60 6.09
CA GLU A 684 -17.19 -10.99 4.98
C GLU A 684 -16.25 -10.67 3.81
N ILE A 685 -16.75 -10.76 2.58
CA ILE A 685 -15.98 -10.44 1.36
C ILE A 685 -16.65 -9.35 0.53
N ASP A 686 -15.85 -8.59 -0.20
CA ASP A 686 -16.33 -7.67 -1.22
C ASP A 686 -16.69 -8.41 -2.52
N LYS A 687 -17.18 -7.65 -3.51
CA LYS A 687 -17.54 -8.17 -4.84
C LYS A 687 -16.36 -8.76 -5.63
N ASP A 688 -15.12 -8.42 -5.28
CA ASP A 688 -13.90 -8.89 -5.91
C ASP A 688 -13.28 -10.09 -5.15
N GLY A 689 -14.01 -10.63 -4.17
CA GLY A 689 -13.57 -11.75 -3.34
C GLY A 689 -12.58 -11.37 -2.24
N ARG A 690 -12.32 -10.07 -2.02
CA ARG A 690 -11.38 -9.60 -0.98
C ARG A 690 -12.04 -9.67 0.39
N ALA A 691 -11.29 -10.13 1.39
CA ALA A 691 -11.72 -10.07 2.78
C ALA A 691 -11.96 -8.61 3.22
N LEU A 692 -13.15 -8.32 3.73
CA LEU A 692 -13.51 -6.99 4.25
C LEU A 692 -12.81 -6.75 5.57
N VAL A 693 -12.21 -5.57 5.68
CA VAL A 693 -11.55 -5.09 6.88
C VAL A 693 -12.60 -4.55 7.86
N ASP A 694 -12.47 -4.82 9.17
CA ASP A 694 -13.39 -4.32 10.22
C ASP A 694 -13.02 -2.89 10.61
N GLU A 695 -13.47 -1.94 9.80
CA GLU A 695 -13.17 -0.51 9.92
C GLU A 695 -14.42 0.38 9.81
N GLU A 696 -14.36 1.58 10.40
CA GLU A 696 -15.45 2.59 10.35
C GLU A 696 -15.15 3.78 9.43
N PHE A 697 -13.96 3.86 8.85
CA PHE A 697 -13.53 4.93 7.94
C PHE A 697 -14.41 5.02 6.68
N THR A 698 -14.72 3.91 6.00
CA THR A 698 -15.51 3.93 4.76
C THR A 698 -16.90 4.51 4.97
N GLU A 699 -17.61 4.04 5.99
CA GLU A 699 -18.93 4.55 6.36
C GLU A 699 -18.83 6.01 6.83
N THR A 700 -17.83 6.34 7.64
CA THR A 700 -17.61 7.71 8.14
C THR A 700 -17.36 8.71 7.00
N VAL A 701 -16.64 8.34 5.95
CA VAL A 701 -16.47 9.19 4.75
C VAL A 701 -17.81 9.45 4.07
N ALA A 702 -18.65 8.42 3.93
CA ALA A 702 -19.98 8.57 3.32
C ALA A 702 -20.88 9.49 4.15
N ASP A 703 -20.92 9.28 5.47
CA ASP A 703 -21.69 10.11 6.41
C ASP A 703 -21.18 11.55 6.44
N PHE A 704 -19.87 11.75 6.48
CA PHE A 704 -19.25 13.08 6.41
C PHE A 704 -19.66 13.81 5.14
N LYS A 705 -19.57 13.15 3.97
CA LYS A 705 -19.95 13.76 2.69
C LYS A 705 -21.44 14.10 2.64
N LYS A 706 -22.29 13.21 3.15
CA LYS A 706 -23.73 13.45 3.26
C LYS A 706 -24.03 14.64 4.17
N TRP A 707 -23.34 14.74 5.31
CA TRP A 707 -23.47 15.89 6.22
C TRP A 707 -23.01 17.19 5.57
N CYS A 708 -21.90 17.19 4.82
CA CYS A 708 -21.42 18.40 4.14
C CYS A 708 -22.46 19.01 3.20
N LEU A 709 -23.32 18.20 2.58
CA LEU A 709 -24.40 18.68 1.69
C LEU A 709 -25.44 19.56 2.41
N SER A 710 -25.57 19.46 3.73
CA SER A 710 -26.45 20.33 4.52
C SER A 710 -25.78 21.61 5.03
N GLN A 711 -24.47 21.77 4.78
CA GLN A 711 -23.68 22.90 5.27
C GLN A 711 -23.55 24.03 4.24
N GLU A 712 -22.82 25.09 4.58
CA GLU A 712 -22.61 26.26 3.72
C GLU A 712 -21.99 25.90 2.36
N LYS A 713 -22.35 26.67 1.32
CA LYS A 713 -21.90 26.43 -0.06
C LYS A 713 -20.37 26.37 -0.18
N GLN A 714 -19.67 27.20 0.58
CA GLN A 714 -18.22 27.23 0.60
C GLN A 714 -17.61 25.89 1.08
N LEU A 715 -18.18 25.29 2.14
CA LEU A 715 -17.75 23.99 2.65
C LEU A 715 -18.02 22.88 1.61
N GLN A 716 -19.18 22.89 0.98
CA GLN A 716 -19.50 21.95 -0.11
C GLN A 716 -18.51 22.08 -1.27
N ASP A 717 -18.20 23.30 -1.69
CA ASP A 717 -17.28 23.57 -2.78
C ASP A 717 -15.86 23.14 -2.45
N ILE A 718 -15.47 23.13 -1.18
CA ILE A 718 -14.15 22.70 -0.71
C ILE A 718 -14.06 21.16 -0.59
N PHE A 719 -15.03 20.52 0.07
CA PHE A 719 -14.91 19.11 0.49
C PHE A 719 -15.69 18.10 -0.37
N ILE A 720 -16.65 18.55 -1.20
CA ILE A 720 -17.53 17.65 -1.98
C ILE A 720 -17.31 17.74 -3.49
N LYS A 721 -16.90 18.91 -3.99
CA LYS A 721 -16.68 19.13 -5.41
C LYS A 721 -15.73 18.07 -6.00
N ALA A 722 -16.07 17.56 -7.18
CA ALA A 722 -15.32 16.52 -7.87
C ALA A 722 -13.84 16.90 -8.08
N LYS A 723 -12.97 15.87 -8.05
CA LYS A 723 -11.50 15.96 -8.14
C LYS A 723 -10.98 16.36 -9.51
#